data_AF-A0A3C0V8Q8-F1
#
_entry.id   AF-A0A3C0V8Q8-F1
#
_cell.length_a   1.000
_cell.length_b   1.000
_cell.length_c   1.000
_cell.angle_alpha   90.00
_cell.angle_beta   90.00
_cell.angle_gamma   90.00
#
_symmetry.space_group_name_H-M   'P 1'
#
loop_
_entity.id
_entity.type
_entity.pdbx_description
1 polymer ?
#
loop_
_entity_poly.entity_id
_entity_poly.type
_entity_poly.pdbx_seq_one_letter_code
_entity_poly.pdbx_strand_id
1 'polypeptide(L)'
;MSAPSPCIRRCCEVAPREDRREPARRPSAPRGDSAVEASGVQEDRGMKAGLRYSGIVLVLWCQHVWAQGNAFTDLTNDIGVEINTMALEWAPVISADDLTLVFSSDRSGNFDLYMATRSSSGEKFREPVNMGAPVNTSTDEYRGCLSADGLTLYFVRLANADLWDVWKATRESADAPFGTAERMVWINNGYVTDSVALSADGLKLLFCTPRPGGKGLRDIWVSPRVSALDDFATFLPLETYLPGSLVNSAYDDIAPSLSADESFLFFSDSQSSCRPGGTGNADIWVSMRSRVDEPFPQPVNMNTFNQEPINTSFHDFQISLSQTWPRTGSQMFFISDRPGTLGGWDIWQATWLPVLTACFSTQLNPSSGAAPVDAAFDASCSSTPEGTSLAGYAWDLGDGATADGVGVAHTYADPGRYAVALTVTNDVPTSDTARQGVTATCAGGDVSPWTAADIGAPLFPGSAWKDGEGVSVCAGGRTNISTADELHYVHQEMGGDFSAVVRVEEPLSWIVGGRFGLMVRGSMDPGAPFAALLVQRYSTETRLMFRFRNDGVLSARSHGATTLPLWIKIERRGGEVVALSSADGSVWTEVDRETIVFASDGSVLGGLAACGADIGDPLGSFTPLRAHVTGLAITAAVTFRRGDANSSNTLDIADAIFLLGHLFAQQAPLGCEDAGDANDDGTLDIADAIRILGHLFANTGPLPQPFGSCGIDSTPDILVCEEYAHCPE
;
A
#
# COMPACT_ATOMS: atom_id res chain seq x y z
N MET A 1 17.51 -3.56 -46.96
CA MET A 1 17.68 -4.99 -46.57
C MET A 1 18.78 -5.09 -45.53
N SER A 2 18.42 -5.21 -44.26
CA SER A 2 19.23 -5.76 -43.16
C SER A 2 18.36 -5.72 -41.90
N ALA A 3 17.88 -6.89 -41.46
CA ALA A 3 17.08 -7.04 -40.25
C ALA A 3 17.93 -6.88 -38.98
N PRO A 4 17.38 -6.41 -37.85
CA PRO A 4 18.05 -6.51 -36.57
C PRO A 4 17.70 -7.82 -35.85
N SER A 5 18.73 -8.45 -35.28
CA SER A 5 18.64 -9.62 -34.40
C SER A 5 18.16 -9.24 -33.00
N PRO A 6 17.52 -10.18 -32.26
CA PRO A 6 16.97 -9.93 -30.93
C PRO A 6 18.00 -10.17 -29.83
N CYS A 7 17.99 -9.35 -28.77
CA CYS A 7 18.75 -9.64 -27.55
C CYS A 7 17.83 -9.70 -26.33
N ILE A 8 17.96 -10.81 -25.63
CA ILE A 8 17.22 -11.25 -24.44
C ILE A 8 18.09 -10.98 -23.19
N ARG A 9 17.42 -10.60 -22.08
CA ARG A 9 17.73 -10.82 -20.64
C ARG A 9 18.60 -9.84 -19.83
N ARG A 10 18.00 -9.57 -18.65
CA ARG A 10 18.53 -9.45 -17.28
C ARG A 10 19.06 -8.09 -16.82
N CYS A 11 18.30 -7.45 -15.94
CA CYS A 11 18.81 -6.69 -14.79
C CYS A 11 17.89 -6.92 -13.58
N CYS A 12 18.38 -7.70 -12.60
CA CYS A 12 17.98 -7.64 -11.20
C CYS A 12 19.28 -7.47 -10.38
N GLU A 13 19.15 -6.79 -9.24
CA GLU A 13 20.10 -6.65 -8.13
C GLU A 13 21.27 -5.67 -8.29
N VAL A 14 21.13 -4.49 -7.67
CA VAL A 14 22.18 -3.90 -6.82
C VAL A 14 21.53 -3.12 -5.66
N ALA A 15 21.82 -3.52 -4.42
CA ALA A 15 21.47 -2.80 -3.19
C ALA A 15 22.49 -1.68 -2.90
N PRO A 16 22.10 -0.53 -2.31
CA PRO A 16 23.06 0.47 -1.87
C PRO A 16 23.49 0.25 -0.40
N ARG A 17 24.79 0.46 -0.15
CA ARG A 17 25.45 0.47 1.15
C ARG A 17 25.15 1.78 1.90
N GLU A 18 24.85 1.64 3.19
CA GLU A 18 24.82 2.72 4.17
C GLU A 18 26.22 3.30 4.43
N ASP A 19 26.29 4.61 4.68
CA ASP A 19 27.36 5.18 5.48
C ASP A 19 26.79 6.21 6.46
N ARG A 20 27.14 6.03 7.74
CA ARG A 20 26.65 6.77 8.90
C ARG A 20 27.36 8.12 9.04
N ARG A 21 26.66 9.16 9.53
CA ARG A 21 27.19 10.13 10.52
C ARG A 21 26.06 10.95 11.19
N GLU A 22 26.25 11.12 12.49
CA GLU A 22 25.35 11.63 13.56
C GLU A 22 25.16 13.16 13.63
N PRO A 23 24.26 13.67 14.51
CA PRO A 23 23.48 14.91 14.33
C PRO A 23 23.88 16.08 15.25
N ALA A 24 23.35 17.28 14.98
CA ALA A 24 23.24 18.33 16.01
C ALA A 24 22.17 19.42 15.73
N ARG A 25 21.24 19.52 16.70
CA ARG A 25 20.67 20.74 17.33
C ARG A 25 19.52 21.53 16.68
N ARG A 26 18.36 21.45 17.36
CA ARG A 26 17.30 22.49 17.45
C ARG A 26 17.77 23.70 18.28
N PRO A 27 17.12 24.86 18.13
CA PRO A 27 16.22 25.35 19.20
C PRO A 27 14.94 26.06 18.65
N SER A 28 13.74 25.70 19.13
CA SER A 28 12.88 26.42 20.11
C SER A 28 12.10 27.63 19.56
N ALA A 29 10.76 27.50 19.55
CA ALA A 29 9.78 28.57 19.36
C ALA A 29 9.58 29.42 20.63
N PRO A 30 8.88 30.56 20.51
CA PRO A 30 8.01 31.03 21.60
C PRO A 30 6.55 31.21 21.17
N ARG A 31 5.69 30.98 22.17
CA ARG A 31 4.23 31.16 22.22
C ARG A 31 3.85 32.65 22.28
N GLY A 32 2.61 32.95 21.90
CA GLY A 32 1.93 34.20 22.23
C GLY A 32 0.41 34.07 22.10
N ASP A 33 -0.27 34.11 23.24
CA ASP A 33 -1.72 33.98 23.45
C ASP A 33 -2.55 35.11 22.79
N SER A 34 -3.81 34.82 22.47
CA SER A 34 -4.99 35.36 23.20
C SER A 34 -6.29 35.21 22.40
N ALA A 35 -7.30 34.64 23.08
CA ALA A 35 -8.66 34.51 22.63
C ALA A 35 -9.47 35.77 22.93
N VAL A 36 -10.37 36.15 22.02
CA VAL A 36 -11.56 36.96 22.30
C VAL A 36 -12.72 36.40 21.48
N GLU A 37 -13.69 35.78 22.15
CA GLU A 37 -14.98 35.39 21.58
C GLU A 37 -15.93 36.59 21.52
N ALA A 38 -16.60 36.75 20.38
CA ALA A 38 -17.87 37.45 20.30
C ALA A 38 -18.75 36.78 19.23
N SER A 39 -19.94 36.38 19.67
CA SER A 39 -20.98 35.63 18.98
C SER A 39 -21.53 36.30 17.71
N GLY A 40 -21.69 35.51 16.64
CA GLY A 40 -22.48 35.87 15.46
C GLY A 40 -22.70 34.65 14.57
N VAL A 41 -23.97 34.31 14.33
CA VAL A 41 -24.47 33.16 13.55
C VAL A 41 -23.88 33.16 12.14
N GLN A 42 -23.22 32.05 11.75
CA GLN A 42 -22.83 31.79 10.36
C GLN A 42 -22.93 30.30 10.05
N GLU A 43 -23.51 30.01 8.88
CA GLU A 43 -23.84 28.68 8.36
C GLU A 43 -22.65 27.71 8.38
N ASP A 44 -22.94 26.46 8.74
CA ASP A 44 -21.98 25.37 8.91
C ASP A 44 -21.40 24.93 7.56
N ARG A 45 -20.35 25.61 7.09
CA ARG A 45 -19.37 25.09 6.13
C ARG A 45 -18.09 24.74 6.88
N GLY A 46 -18.14 23.68 7.67
CA GLY A 46 -17.04 23.19 8.50
C GLY A 46 -16.43 21.87 8.01
N MET A 47 -15.90 21.79 6.79
CA MET A 47 -14.96 20.71 6.43
C MET A 47 -13.61 21.07 7.05
N LYS A 48 -13.35 20.57 8.26
CA LYS A 48 -12.13 20.83 9.03
C LYS A 48 -10.89 20.37 8.26
N ALA A 49 -10.01 21.33 7.98
CA ALA A 49 -8.65 21.12 7.53
C ALA A 49 -7.86 20.26 8.54
N GLY A 50 -7.22 19.19 8.06
CA GLY A 50 -6.34 18.36 8.89
C GLY A 50 -6.31 16.86 8.55
N LEU A 51 -7.09 16.38 7.58
CA LEU A 51 -6.96 15.00 7.10
C LEU A 51 -5.82 14.94 6.08
N ARG A 52 -4.73 14.24 6.42
CA ARG A 52 -3.86 13.65 5.38
C ARG A 52 -4.75 12.69 4.59
N TYR A 53 -5.13 13.08 3.39
CA TYR A 53 -5.84 12.17 2.49
C TYR A 53 -4.97 10.93 2.29
N SER A 54 -5.41 9.78 2.83
CA SER A 54 -4.81 8.50 2.45
C SER A 54 -4.97 8.34 0.95
N GLY A 55 -4.00 7.73 0.26
CA GLY A 55 -4.03 7.56 -1.20
C GLY A 55 -5.35 6.97 -1.73
N ILE A 56 -6.04 6.14 -0.95
CA ILE A 56 -7.36 5.58 -1.26
C ILE A 56 -8.46 6.64 -1.43
N VAL A 57 -8.51 7.68 -0.58
CA VAL A 57 -9.57 8.71 -0.65
C VAL A 57 -9.36 9.62 -1.86
N LEU A 58 -8.10 9.89 -2.23
CA LEU A 58 -7.77 10.68 -3.40
C LEU A 58 -8.03 9.90 -4.70
N VAL A 59 -7.77 8.60 -4.73
CA VAL A 59 -8.12 7.72 -5.86
C VAL A 59 -9.64 7.64 -6.04
N LEU A 60 -10.41 7.51 -4.95
CA LEU A 60 -11.88 7.50 -5.02
C LEU A 60 -12.46 8.86 -5.46
N TRP A 61 -11.88 9.96 -5.00
CA TRP A 61 -12.24 11.30 -5.47
C TRP A 61 -11.87 11.48 -6.95
N CYS A 62 -10.70 11.01 -7.39
CA CYS A 62 -10.30 11.06 -8.79
C CYS A 62 -11.15 10.16 -9.68
N GLN A 63 -11.52 8.97 -9.22
CA GLN A 63 -12.53 8.16 -9.90
C GLN A 63 -13.85 8.92 -9.99
N HIS A 64 -14.27 9.67 -8.97
CA HIS A 64 -15.48 10.47 -9.06
C HIS A 64 -15.37 11.66 -10.05
N VAL A 65 -14.20 12.31 -10.15
CA VAL A 65 -13.95 13.41 -11.11
C VAL A 65 -13.78 12.90 -12.54
N TRP A 66 -13.09 11.76 -12.72
CA TRP A 66 -12.88 11.13 -14.02
C TRP A 66 -14.14 10.39 -14.50
N ALA A 67 -14.80 9.66 -13.60
CA ALA A 67 -16.02 8.88 -13.85
C ALA A 67 -17.29 9.70 -13.68
N GLN A 68 -17.30 10.98 -14.11
CA GLN A 68 -18.56 11.71 -14.37
C GLN A 68 -19.33 11.13 -15.56
N GLY A 69 -19.30 9.81 -15.72
CA GLY A 69 -19.85 9.10 -16.83
C GLY A 69 -19.09 9.28 -18.14
N ASN A 70 -17.90 9.87 -18.17
CA ASN A 70 -17.14 10.13 -19.39
C ASN A 70 -15.81 9.36 -19.45
N ALA A 71 -15.33 9.12 -20.67
CA ALA A 71 -13.97 8.67 -20.97
C ALA A 71 -13.48 9.28 -22.29
N PHE A 72 -12.17 9.20 -22.57
CA PHE A 72 -11.70 9.46 -23.93
C PHE A 72 -12.03 8.25 -24.81
N THR A 73 -12.81 8.50 -25.85
CA THR A 73 -13.32 7.53 -26.84
C THR A 73 -13.13 8.11 -28.24
N ASP A 74 -13.74 7.51 -29.28
CA ASP A 74 -13.60 7.93 -30.67
C ASP A 74 -12.12 8.06 -31.09
N LEU A 75 -11.31 7.10 -30.63
CA LEU A 75 -9.88 7.10 -30.88
C LEU A 75 -9.62 6.95 -32.39
N THR A 76 -8.93 7.94 -32.98
CA THR A 76 -8.70 8.00 -34.42
C THR A 76 -7.40 8.72 -34.78
N ASN A 77 -6.79 8.34 -35.91
CA ASN A 77 -5.74 9.11 -36.57
C ASN A 77 -6.22 9.86 -37.82
N ASP A 78 -7.53 9.86 -38.10
CA ASP A 78 -8.16 10.61 -39.19
C ASP A 78 -8.54 12.04 -38.75
N ILE A 79 -7.53 12.82 -38.35
CA ILE A 79 -7.67 14.19 -37.84
C ILE A 79 -7.63 15.27 -38.95
N GLY A 80 -7.43 14.84 -40.18
CA GLY A 80 -7.20 15.66 -41.37
C GLY A 80 -6.20 14.94 -42.27
N VAL A 81 -6.56 14.71 -43.54
CA VAL A 81 -5.81 13.81 -44.44
C VAL A 81 -4.37 14.27 -44.69
N GLU A 82 -4.12 15.58 -44.56
CA GLU A 82 -2.81 16.19 -44.78
C GLU A 82 -2.01 16.38 -43.47
N ILE A 83 -2.61 16.07 -42.32
CA ILE A 83 -1.93 16.16 -41.02
C ILE A 83 -0.98 14.98 -40.88
N ASN A 84 -1.51 13.77 -40.85
CA ASN A 84 -0.69 12.56 -40.82
C ASN A 84 -0.26 12.20 -42.24
N THR A 85 1.03 11.95 -42.44
CA THR A 85 1.62 11.66 -43.75
C THR A 85 2.54 10.43 -43.65
N MET A 86 3.35 10.16 -44.69
CA MET A 86 4.42 9.15 -44.61
C MET A 86 5.63 9.65 -43.81
N ALA A 87 5.65 10.93 -43.47
CA ALA A 87 6.64 11.57 -42.61
C ALA A 87 6.33 11.25 -41.13
N LEU A 88 7.25 11.53 -40.23
CA LEU A 88 6.99 11.46 -38.79
C LEU A 88 6.29 12.74 -38.36
N GLU A 89 5.09 12.60 -37.79
CA GLU A 89 4.40 13.70 -37.11
C GLU A 89 4.61 13.60 -35.60
N TRP A 90 4.97 14.72 -34.99
CA TRP A 90 5.38 14.76 -33.59
C TRP A 90 4.83 15.97 -32.84
N ALA A 91 4.67 15.80 -31.53
CA ALA A 91 4.48 16.84 -30.54
C ALA A 91 3.31 17.79 -30.84
N PRO A 92 2.09 17.25 -31.00
CA PRO A 92 0.90 18.03 -31.27
C PRO A 92 0.61 18.91 -30.06
N VAL A 93 0.29 20.18 -30.30
CA VAL A 93 -0.27 21.10 -29.32
C VAL A 93 -1.46 21.84 -29.89
N ILE A 94 -2.58 21.74 -29.20
CA ILE A 94 -3.81 22.44 -29.53
C ILE A 94 -3.87 23.79 -28.80
N SER A 95 -4.30 24.84 -29.50
CA SER A 95 -4.54 26.16 -28.91
C SER A 95 -5.72 26.14 -27.93
N ALA A 96 -5.77 27.13 -27.03
CA ALA A 96 -6.80 27.24 -26.01
C ALA A 96 -8.24 27.29 -26.53
N ASP A 97 -8.43 27.86 -27.72
CA ASP A 97 -9.72 27.95 -28.41
C ASP A 97 -10.07 26.68 -29.20
N ASP A 98 -9.23 25.66 -29.16
CA ASP A 98 -9.33 24.42 -29.92
C ASP A 98 -9.22 24.57 -31.44
N LEU A 99 -8.81 25.72 -31.99
CA LEU A 99 -8.89 25.95 -33.44
C LEU A 99 -7.57 25.78 -34.20
N THR A 100 -6.44 25.82 -33.50
CA THR A 100 -5.10 25.79 -34.09
C THR A 100 -4.28 24.66 -33.52
N LEU A 101 -3.89 23.72 -34.38
CA LEU A 101 -2.94 22.65 -34.05
C LEU A 101 -1.55 23.06 -34.51
N VAL A 102 -0.59 23.05 -33.59
CA VAL A 102 0.84 23.16 -33.89
C VAL A 102 1.47 21.79 -33.71
N PHE A 103 2.28 21.35 -34.65
CA PHE A 103 2.99 20.07 -34.55
C PHE A 103 4.29 20.14 -35.35
N SER A 104 5.19 19.20 -35.11
CA SER A 104 6.42 19.04 -35.88
C SER A 104 6.28 17.96 -36.92
N SER A 105 6.91 18.15 -38.08
CA SER A 105 6.97 17.13 -39.11
C SER A 105 8.29 17.19 -39.87
N ASP A 106 8.84 16.02 -40.20
CA ASP A 106 10.05 15.90 -41.03
C ASP A 106 9.74 15.86 -42.54
N ARG A 107 8.51 16.21 -42.94
CA ARG A 107 8.08 16.23 -44.36
C ARG A 107 8.91 17.16 -45.27
N SER A 108 9.65 18.11 -44.69
CA SER A 108 10.58 19.01 -45.39
C SER A 108 12.06 18.58 -45.31
N GLY A 109 12.38 17.49 -44.61
CA GLY A 109 13.71 16.89 -44.49
C GLY A 109 14.36 17.03 -43.10
N ASN A 110 14.06 18.10 -42.37
CA ASN A 110 14.31 18.30 -40.94
C ASN A 110 12.97 18.45 -40.22
N PHE A 111 12.93 18.24 -38.89
CA PHE A 111 11.71 18.49 -38.13
C PHE A 111 11.43 19.99 -38.08
N ASP A 112 10.41 20.43 -38.81
CA ASP A 112 9.93 21.81 -38.83
C ASP A 112 8.60 21.92 -38.08
N LEU A 113 8.29 23.09 -37.51
CA LEU A 113 6.96 23.38 -36.96
C LEU A 113 5.97 23.72 -38.08
N TYR A 114 4.82 23.06 -38.04
CA TYR A 114 3.67 23.27 -38.90
C TYR A 114 2.47 23.73 -38.08
N MET A 115 1.59 24.49 -38.72
CA MET A 115 0.34 24.95 -38.14
C MET A 115 -0.84 24.54 -39.01
N ALA A 116 -1.85 23.92 -38.42
CA ALA A 116 -3.12 23.62 -39.08
C ALA A 116 -4.28 24.28 -38.35
N THR A 117 -5.30 24.70 -39.09
CA THR A 117 -6.48 25.37 -38.54
C THR A 117 -7.76 24.62 -38.89
N ARG A 118 -8.79 24.79 -38.09
CA ARG A 118 -10.15 24.29 -38.36
C ARG A 118 -11.20 25.35 -38.08
N SER A 119 -12.41 25.11 -38.57
CA SER A 119 -13.50 26.08 -38.48
C SER A 119 -14.22 26.08 -37.12
N SER A 120 -14.23 24.95 -36.41
CA SER A 120 -14.78 24.81 -35.07
C SER A 120 -14.18 23.56 -34.38
N SER A 121 -14.28 23.48 -33.06
CA SER A 121 -13.84 22.30 -32.30
C SER A 121 -14.63 21.06 -32.75
N GLY A 122 -13.97 19.91 -32.90
CA GLY A 122 -14.59 18.69 -33.46
C GLY A 122 -14.32 18.47 -34.95
N GLU A 123 -14.19 19.52 -35.74
CA GLU A 123 -13.98 19.42 -37.19
C GLU A 123 -12.54 18.99 -37.54
N LYS A 124 -12.37 18.42 -38.74
CA LYS A 124 -11.05 18.08 -39.28
C LYS A 124 -10.21 19.34 -39.53
N PHE A 125 -8.90 19.21 -39.30
CA PHE A 125 -7.96 20.27 -39.64
C PHE A 125 -7.77 20.39 -41.15
N ARG A 126 -7.52 21.63 -41.59
CA ARG A 126 -7.16 21.97 -42.97
C ARG A 126 -5.68 21.63 -43.23
N GLU A 127 -5.27 21.80 -44.48
CA GLU A 127 -3.87 21.61 -44.89
C GLU A 127 -2.92 22.42 -44.00
N PRO A 128 -1.87 21.78 -43.43
CA PRO A 128 -0.93 22.44 -42.55
C PRO A 128 0.01 23.37 -43.31
N VAL A 129 0.31 24.52 -42.71
CA VAL A 129 1.23 25.52 -43.22
C VAL A 129 2.55 25.40 -42.46
N ASN A 130 3.67 25.23 -43.19
CA ASN A 130 5.02 25.31 -42.60
C ASN A 130 5.24 26.73 -42.07
N MET A 131 5.65 26.88 -40.81
CA MET A 131 5.82 28.22 -40.21
C MET A 131 6.96 29.04 -40.83
N GLY A 132 7.91 28.39 -41.48
CA GLY A 132 9.03 29.02 -42.18
C GLY A 132 9.94 29.88 -41.28
N ALA A 133 10.91 30.54 -41.90
CA ALA A 133 11.75 31.50 -41.18
C ALA A 133 10.91 32.71 -40.72
N PRO A 134 11.15 33.28 -39.52
CA PRO A 134 12.28 33.00 -38.62
C PRO A 134 12.00 31.96 -37.51
N VAL A 135 10.86 31.27 -37.54
CA VAL A 135 10.52 30.22 -36.56
C VAL A 135 11.27 28.92 -36.90
N ASN A 136 11.07 28.40 -38.10
CA ASN A 136 11.79 27.24 -38.59
C ASN A 136 13.16 27.66 -39.12
N THR A 137 14.15 26.82 -38.86
CA THR A 137 15.53 27.05 -39.32
C THR A 137 16.01 25.86 -40.15
N SER A 138 17.33 25.71 -40.31
CA SER A 138 17.91 24.54 -40.96
C SER A 138 18.19 23.40 -39.98
N THR A 139 17.82 23.56 -38.71
CA THR A 139 17.92 22.52 -37.68
C THR A 139 16.53 22.08 -37.23
N ASP A 140 16.45 21.10 -36.34
CA ASP A 140 15.17 20.59 -35.89
C ASP A 140 14.49 21.52 -34.87
N GLU A 141 13.19 21.74 -35.03
CA GLU A 141 12.29 22.43 -34.12
C GLU A 141 11.13 21.53 -33.68
N TYR A 142 10.95 21.37 -32.37
CA TYR A 142 9.91 20.50 -31.81
C TYR A 142 9.23 20.99 -30.54
N ARG A 143 8.17 20.25 -30.14
CA ARG A 143 7.51 20.30 -28.81
C ARG A 143 7.19 21.72 -28.36
N GLY A 144 6.54 22.45 -29.26
CA GLY A 144 6.07 23.80 -28.99
C GLY A 144 4.87 23.84 -28.05
N CYS A 145 4.64 24.98 -27.40
CA CYS A 145 3.38 25.29 -26.73
C CYS A 145 2.97 26.73 -27.00
N LEU A 146 1.65 26.96 -27.09
CA LEU A 146 1.07 28.29 -27.32
C LEU A 146 0.56 28.88 -26.02
N SER A 147 0.67 30.20 -25.88
CA SER A 147 -0.08 30.95 -24.86
C SER A 147 -1.59 30.88 -25.14
N ALA A 148 -2.41 31.08 -24.10
CA ALA A 148 -3.85 30.96 -24.22
C ALA A 148 -4.48 31.95 -25.22
N ASP A 149 -3.87 33.12 -25.41
CA ASP A 149 -4.25 34.08 -26.45
C ASP A 149 -3.74 33.72 -27.86
N GLY A 150 -2.93 32.66 -27.98
CA GLY A 150 -2.31 32.20 -29.21
C GLY A 150 -1.22 33.12 -29.74
N LEU A 151 -0.77 34.14 -29.00
CA LEU A 151 0.15 35.17 -29.51
C LEU A 151 1.63 34.88 -29.22
N THR A 152 1.93 33.96 -28.31
CA THR A 152 3.29 33.53 -27.96
C THR A 152 3.44 32.04 -28.19
N LEU A 153 4.51 31.66 -28.89
CA LEU A 153 4.93 30.29 -29.09
C LEU A 153 6.24 30.06 -28.35
N TYR A 154 6.26 29.12 -27.40
CA TYR A 154 7.50 28.55 -26.87
C TYR A 154 7.75 27.24 -27.60
N PHE A 155 9.01 26.93 -27.90
CA PHE A 155 9.36 25.67 -28.57
C PHE A 155 10.81 25.32 -28.30
N VAL A 156 11.19 24.11 -28.68
CA VAL A 156 12.54 23.63 -28.51
C VAL A 156 13.21 23.56 -29.88
N ARG A 157 14.48 23.99 -29.96
CA ARG A 157 15.28 23.95 -31.18
C ARG A 157 16.61 23.26 -30.91
N LEU A 158 17.07 22.45 -31.86
CA LEU A 158 18.40 21.87 -31.84
C LEU A 158 19.44 22.98 -32.04
N ALA A 159 20.16 23.34 -30.98
CA ALA A 159 21.14 24.40 -31.00
C ALA A 159 22.52 23.92 -31.51
N ASN A 160 22.90 22.68 -31.16
CA ASN A 160 24.08 21.97 -31.65
C ASN A 160 23.90 20.46 -31.41
N ALA A 161 24.85 19.64 -31.86
CA ALA A 161 24.78 18.17 -32.06
C ALA A 161 23.81 17.38 -31.16
N ASP A 162 23.70 17.67 -29.87
CA ASP A 162 22.71 17.05 -28.97
C ASP A 162 22.14 18.03 -27.91
N LEU A 163 22.29 19.34 -28.09
CA LEU A 163 21.80 20.35 -27.15
C LEU A 163 20.51 20.99 -27.64
N TRP A 164 19.43 20.72 -26.93
CA TRP A 164 18.12 21.30 -27.16
C TRP A 164 17.88 22.48 -26.23
N ASP A 165 17.51 23.62 -26.82
CA ASP A 165 17.28 24.88 -26.12
C ASP A 165 15.83 25.32 -26.31
N VAL A 166 15.27 26.00 -25.31
CA VAL A 166 13.94 26.65 -25.42
C VAL A 166 14.06 28.00 -26.11
N TRP A 167 13.16 28.26 -27.05
CA TRP A 167 13.01 29.49 -27.79
C TRP A 167 11.58 30.02 -27.67
N LYS A 168 11.41 31.31 -27.92
CA LYS A 168 10.14 32.02 -27.86
C LYS A 168 9.95 32.85 -29.12
N ALA A 169 8.79 32.79 -29.75
CA ALA A 169 8.38 33.69 -30.83
C ALA A 169 7.04 34.36 -30.48
N THR A 170 6.82 35.58 -30.97
CA THR A 170 5.58 36.35 -30.72
C THR A 170 4.97 36.87 -32.02
N ARG A 171 3.67 37.13 -32.02
CA ARG A 171 2.94 37.71 -33.15
C ARG A 171 1.93 38.75 -32.68
N GLU A 172 1.55 39.64 -33.58
CA GLU A 172 0.61 40.74 -33.28
C GLU A 172 -0.86 40.30 -33.22
N SER A 173 -1.23 39.20 -33.90
CA SER A 173 -2.59 38.65 -33.92
C SER A 173 -2.58 37.17 -34.29
N ALA A 174 -3.70 36.47 -34.08
CA ALA A 174 -3.83 35.04 -34.39
C ALA A 174 -3.64 34.67 -35.87
N ASP A 175 -3.83 35.63 -36.79
CA ASP A 175 -3.64 35.43 -38.23
C ASP A 175 -2.28 35.94 -38.73
N ALA A 176 -1.52 36.65 -37.90
CA ALA A 176 -0.20 37.16 -38.27
C ALA A 176 0.88 36.05 -38.18
N PRO A 177 1.92 36.11 -39.03
CA PRO A 177 3.08 35.25 -38.86
C PRO A 177 3.82 35.57 -37.55
N PHE A 178 4.47 34.56 -36.98
CA PHE A 178 5.37 34.76 -35.85
C PHE A 178 6.62 35.55 -36.26
N GLY A 179 7.03 36.48 -35.41
CA GLY A 179 8.27 37.22 -35.54
C GLY A 179 9.50 36.40 -35.18
N THR A 180 10.66 37.06 -35.14
CA THR A 180 11.95 36.43 -34.84
C THR A 180 11.94 35.67 -33.52
N ALA A 181 12.35 34.40 -33.56
CA ALA A 181 12.48 33.59 -32.36
C ALA A 181 13.67 34.03 -31.51
N GLU A 182 13.42 34.22 -30.22
CA GLU A 182 14.38 34.62 -29.20
C GLU A 182 14.75 33.42 -28.33
N ARG A 183 16.05 33.23 -28.07
CA ARG A 183 16.55 32.15 -27.21
C ARG A 183 16.26 32.50 -25.74
N MET A 184 15.65 31.59 -25.00
CA MET A 184 15.33 31.77 -23.57
C MET A 184 16.59 31.61 -22.70
N VAL A 185 17.41 32.66 -22.61
CA VAL A 185 18.77 32.60 -22.02
C VAL A 185 18.78 32.08 -20.58
N TRP A 186 17.82 32.46 -19.76
CA TRP A 186 17.78 32.04 -18.36
C TRP A 186 17.38 30.57 -18.17
N ILE A 187 16.49 30.07 -19.03
CA ILE A 187 16.08 28.66 -19.01
C ILE A 187 17.22 27.78 -19.50
N ASN A 188 17.95 28.21 -20.54
CA ASN A 188 18.97 27.41 -21.20
C ASN A 188 20.35 27.56 -20.54
N ASN A 189 20.80 26.56 -19.79
CA ASN A 189 22.01 26.64 -18.95
C ASN A 189 23.05 25.53 -19.21
N GLY A 190 23.12 25.01 -20.44
CA GLY A 190 24.10 24.00 -20.84
C GLY A 190 23.66 22.55 -20.65
N TYR A 191 22.42 22.32 -20.22
CA TYR A 191 21.75 21.02 -20.22
C TYR A 191 20.65 21.00 -21.26
N VAL A 192 20.39 19.82 -21.84
CA VAL A 192 19.26 19.56 -22.73
C VAL A 192 17.96 20.00 -22.06
N THR A 193 17.14 20.75 -22.79
CA THR A 193 15.80 21.15 -22.37
C THR A 193 14.80 20.73 -23.45
N ASP A 194 14.06 19.68 -23.16
CA ASP A 194 13.50 18.78 -24.19
C ASP A 194 12.00 18.97 -24.46
N SER A 195 11.23 19.54 -23.55
CA SER A 195 9.80 19.79 -23.78
C SER A 195 9.36 20.98 -22.96
N VAL A 196 8.34 21.70 -23.44
CA VAL A 196 7.76 22.84 -22.73
C VAL A 196 6.25 22.76 -22.66
N ALA A 197 5.69 23.24 -21.55
CA ALA A 197 4.26 23.47 -21.38
C ALA A 197 4.04 24.76 -20.60
N LEU A 198 3.00 25.50 -20.96
CA LEU A 198 2.64 26.75 -20.32
C LEU A 198 1.33 26.55 -19.56
N SER A 199 1.25 27.07 -18.33
CA SER A 199 -0.04 27.16 -17.64
C SER A 199 -1.01 28.06 -18.39
N ALA A 200 -2.32 27.83 -18.24
CA ALA A 200 -3.34 28.60 -18.96
C ALA A 200 -3.32 30.10 -18.60
N ASP A 201 -2.95 30.45 -17.37
CA ASP A 201 -2.74 31.83 -16.93
C ASP A 201 -1.43 32.46 -17.48
N GLY A 202 -0.58 31.65 -18.12
CA GLY A 202 0.71 32.04 -18.65
C GLY A 202 1.78 32.29 -17.60
N LEU A 203 1.57 32.00 -16.32
CA LEU A 203 2.48 32.36 -15.22
C LEU A 203 3.49 31.26 -14.85
N LYS A 204 3.37 30.06 -15.42
CA LYS A 204 4.28 28.94 -15.17
C LYS A 204 4.70 28.30 -16.49
N LEU A 205 6.01 28.16 -16.66
CA LEU A 205 6.59 27.37 -17.74
C LEU A 205 7.13 26.06 -17.13
N LEU A 206 6.52 24.95 -17.51
CA LEU A 206 7.02 23.61 -17.21
C LEU A 206 7.96 23.19 -18.34
N PHE A 207 9.08 22.59 -17.97
CA PHE A 207 10.01 22.05 -18.96
C PHE A 207 10.79 20.85 -18.43
N CYS A 208 11.29 20.01 -19.32
CA CYS A 208 11.98 18.78 -18.94
C CYS A 208 13.48 18.84 -19.22
N THR A 209 14.27 18.42 -18.24
CA THR A 209 15.73 18.55 -18.30
C THR A 209 16.43 17.62 -17.31
N PRO A 210 17.61 17.06 -17.64
CA PRO A 210 18.34 16.15 -16.77
C PRO A 210 19.32 16.87 -15.83
N ARG A 211 18.90 18.02 -15.31
CA ARG A 211 19.78 18.87 -14.48
C ARG A 211 19.96 18.27 -13.08
N PRO A 212 21.13 18.46 -12.45
CA PRO A 212 21.32 18.13 -11.04
C PRO A 212 20.26 18.78 -10.15
N GLY A 213 19.68 17.99 -9.25
CA GLY A 213 18.58 18.41 -8.36
C GLY A 213 17.24 17.73 -8.66
N GLY A 214 17.10 17.12 -9.84
CA GLY A 214 16.02 16.17 -10.14
C GLY A 214 16.21 14.81 -9.47
N LYS A 215 15.25 13.89 -9.63
CA LYS A 215 15.23 12.55 -9.03
C LYS A 215 15.76 11.45 -9.97
N GLY A 216 15.85 11.71 -11.26
CA GLY A 216 16.09 10.69 -12.26
C GLY A 216 16.91 11.17 -13.44
N LEU A 217 16.48 10.73 -14.64
CA LEU A 217 17.08 11.14 -15.91
C LEU A 217 16.58 12.53 -16.27
N ARG A 218 15.63 12.66 -17.19
CA ARG A 218 14.94 13.94 -17.44
C ARG A 218 13.79 14.08 -16.45
N ASP A 219 13.77 15.18 -15.73
CA ASP A 219 12.71 15.50 -14.77
C ASP A 219 11.92 16.73 -15.22
N ILE A 220 10.71 16.92 -14.69
CA ILE A 220 9.88 18.12 -14.89
C ILE A 220 10.33 19.21 -13.91
N TRP A 221 10.62 20.38 -14.47
CA TRP A 221 11.00 21.60 -13.77
C TRP A 221 9.98 22.71 -14.04
N VAL A 222 9.84 23.61 -13.08
CA VAL A 222 8.88 24.73 -13.15
C VAL A 222 9.63 26.04 -13.06
N SER A 223 9.38 26.94 -14.00
CA SER A 223 9.76 28.35 -13.93
C SER A 223 8.51 29.23 -13.72
N PRO A 224 8.31 29.80 -12.53
CA PRO A 224 7.23 30.73 -12.28
C PRO A 224 7.62 32.15 -12.70
N ARG A 225 6.61 32.97 -13.00
CA ARG A 225 6.73 34.43 -13.14
C ARG A 225 5.54 35.14 -12.51
N VAL A 226 5.67 36.43 -12.23
CA VAL A 226 4.62 37.22 -11.55
C VAL A 226 3.60 37.75 -12.57
N SER A 227 4.06 38.13 -13.75
CA SER A 227 3.22 38.65 -14.84
C SER A 227 3.56 37.99 -16.17
N ALA A 228 2.60 37.96 -17.10
CA ALA A 228 2.80 37.46 -18.46
C ALA A 228 3.84 38.29 -19.27
N LEU A 229 4.15 39.50 -18.82
CA LEU A 229 5.18 40.37 -19.39
C LEU A 229 6.58 40.09 -18.85
N ASP A 230 6.70 39.38 -17.72
CA ASP A 230 7.99 39.06 -17.12
C ASP A 230 8.66 37.88 -17.83
N ASP A 231 9.99 37.86 -17.80
CA ASP A 231 10.79 36.72 -18.27
C ASP A 231 10.73 35.55 -17.29
N PHE A 232 10.77 34.33 -17.83
CA PHE A 232 10.99 33.12 -17.06
C PHE A 232 12.48 33.00 -16.70
N ALA A 233 12.84 33.33 -15.46
CA ALA A 233 14.23 33.47 -15.04
C ALA A 233 14.67 32.53 -13.91
N THR A 234 13.77 32.12 -13.03
CA THR A 234 14.05 31.19 -11.93
C THR A 234 13.38 29.86 -12.19
N PHE A 235 13.98 28.76 -11.76
CA PHE A 235 13.40 27.43 -11.95
C PHE A 235 13.78 26.47 -10.83
N LEU A 236 12.89 25.53 -10.53
CA LEU A 236 13.05 24.51 -9.50
C LEU A 236 12.50 23.17 -10.02
N PRO A 237 13.01 22.01 -9.54
CA PRO A 237 12.34 20.74 -9.76
C PRO A 237 10.91 20.81 -9.21
N LEU A 238 9.96 20.13 -9.87
CA LEU A 238 8.54 20.20 -9.51
C LEU A 238 8.26 19.93 -8.03
N GLU A 239 8.93 18.96 -7.42
CA GLU A 239 8.80 18.61 -6.01
C GLU A 239 9.43 19.63 -5.05
N THR A 240 10.34 20.48 -5.54
CA THR A 240 10.89 21.60 -4.76
C THR A 240 9.98 22.82 -4.88
N TYR A 241 9.41 23.05 -6.07
CA TYR A 241 8.41 24.10 -6.30
C TYR A 241 7.11 23.81 -5.54
N LEU A 242 6.65 22.55 -5.52
CA LEU A 242 5.47 22.06 -4.81
C LEU A 242 5.86 20.87 -3.89
N PRO A 243 6.30 21.15 -2.64
CA PRO A 243 6.76 20.14 -1.69
C PRO A 243 5.75 19.01 -1.46
N GLY A 244 6.23 17.78 -1.59
CA GLY A 244 5.42 16.56 -1.45
C GLY A 244 4.95 15.96 -2.77
N SER A 245 5.22 16.61 -3.90
CA SER A 245 4.87 16.07 -5.21
C SER A 245 5.65 14.80 -5.55
N LEU A 246 4.96 13.80 -6.08
CA LEU A 246 5.50 12.47 -6.45
C LEU A 246 5.59 12.27 -7.97
N VAL A 247 5.46 13.35 -8.74
CA VAL A 247 5.50 13.30 -10.21
C VAL A 247 6.87 12.94 -10.73
N ASN A 248 7.96 13.58 -10.30
CA ASN A 248 9.31 13.16 -10.72
C ASN A 248 9.72 11.83 -10.07
N SER A 249 10.45 11.01 -10.81
CA SER A 249 10.87 9.65 -10.44
C SER A 249 12.34 9.37 -10.80
N ALA A 250 12.77 8.11 -10.67
CA ALA A 250 14.09 7.67 -11.14
C ALA A 250 14.16 7.50 -12.67
N TYR A 251 13.03 7.58 -13.38
CA TYR A 251 12.90 7.35 -14.82
C TYR A 251 12.83 8.69 -15.58
N ASP A 252 12.58 8.64 -16.90
CA ASP A 252 12.30 9.87 -17.64
C ASP A 252 10.87 10.35 -17.35
N ASP A 253 10.74 11.65 -17.11
CA ASP A 253 9.50 12.38 -16.85
C ASP A 253 9.45 13.58 -17.79
N ILE A 254 8.86 13.37 -18.96
CA ILE A 254 8.96 14.25 -20.12
C ILE A 254 7.59 14.70 -20.63
N ALA A 255 7.58 15.68 -21.54
CA ALA A 255 6.38 16.12 -22.25
C ALA A 255 5.19 16.47 -21.33
N PRO A 256 5.37 17.40 -20.36
CA PRO A 256 4.32 17.78 -19.44
C PRO A 256 3.19 18.47 -20.20
N SER A 257 1.97 18.35 -19.68
CA SER A 257 0.78 19.01 -20.22
C SER A 257 -0.21 19.24 -19.07
N LEU A 258 -0.73 20.46 -18.95
CA LEU A 258 -1.59 20.88 -17.85
C LEU A 258 -3.03 21.07 -18.31
N SER A 259 -3.99 20.67 -17.48
CA SER A 259 -5.36 21.16 -17.62
C SER A 259 -5.42 22.67 -17.38
N ALA A 260 -6.47 23.33 -17.89
CA ALA A 260 -6.61 24.78 -17.79
C ALA A 260 -6.68 25.29 -16.33
N ASP A 261 -7.20 24.49 -15.42
CA ASP A 261 -7.26 24.75 -13.98
C ASP A 261 -6.05 24.20 -13.19
N GLU A 262 -5.10 23.59 -13.89
CA GLU A 262 -3.92 22.90 -13.36
C GLU A 262 -4.22 21.81 -12.31
N SER A 263 -5.45 21.30 -12.26
CA SER A 263 -5.79 20.18 -11.38
C SER A 263 -5.26 18.84 -11.91
N PHE A 264 -4.91 18.77 -13.20
CA PHE A 264 -4.30 17.60 -13.85
C PHE A 264 -2.96 17.97 -14.47
N LEU A 265 -1.96 17.13 -14.20
CA LEU A 265 -0.68 17.14 -14.90
C LEU A 265 -0.51 15.80 -15.59
N PHE A 266 -0.47 15.86 -16.91
CA PHE A 266 -0.10 14.74 -17.76
C PHE A 266 1.36 14.86 -18.14
N PHE A 267 2.01 13.72 -18.34
CA PHE A 267 3.38 13.64 -18.81
C PHE A 267 3.60 12.25 -19.40
N SER A 268 4.78 12.01 -19.95
CA SER A 268 5.15 10.71 -20.49
C SER A 268 6.46 10.24 -19.91
N ASP A 269 6.66 8.93 -19.88
CA ASP A 269 8.00 8.38 -19.79
C ASP A 269 8.63 8.25 -21.18
N SER A 270 9.76 7.56 -21.29
CA SER A 270 10.45 7.38 -22.57
C SER A 270 10.72 5.90 -22.87
N GLN A 271 10.85 5.58 -24.15
CA GLN A 271 11.26 4.26 -24.63
C GLN A 271 12.51 3.71 -23.92
N SER A 272 13.47 4.58 -23.61
CA SER A 272 14.74 4.21 -22.98
C SER A 272 14.66 4.14 -21.46
N SER A 273 13.54 4.56 -20.85
CA SER A 273 13.38 4.73 -19.41
C SER A 273 11.90 4.68 -19.02
N CYS A 274 11.30 3.48 -19.14
CA CYS A 274 9.88 3.24 -18.87
C CYS A 274 9.60 3.16 -17.36
N ARG A 275 8.49 3.72 -16.91
CA ARG A 275 8.05 3.62 -15.53
C ARG A 275 7.42 2.25 -15.23
N PRO A 276 7.63 1.67 -14.04
CA PRO A 276 6.92 0.48 -13.60
C PRO A 276 5.40 0.71 -13.60
N GLY A 277 4.64 -0.22 -14.19
CA GLY A 277 3.19 -0.09 -14.37
C GLY A 277 2.76 0.52 -15.71
N GLY A 278 3.72 0.83 -16.60
CA GLY A 278 3.47 1.10 -18.02
C GLY A 278 2.89 -0.09 -18.77
N THR A 279 2.26 0.18 -19.91
CA THR A 279 1.66 -0.85 -20.81
C THR A 279 2.59 -1.19 -21.97
N GLY A 280 3.53 -0.30 -22.32
CA GLY A 280 4.34 -0.41 -23.53
C GLY A 280 5.72 0.21 -23.42
N ASN A 281 6.15 0.84 -24.51
CA ASN A 281 7.47 1.48 -24.58
C ASN A 281 7.44 2.84 -23.88
N ALA A 282 6.81 3.83 -24.51
CA ALA A 282 6.52 5.11 -23.89
C ALA A 282 5.04 5.14 -23.53
N ASP A 283 4.72 5.59 -22.33
CA ASP A 283 3.38 5.63 -21.78
C ASP A 283 3.03 7.06 -21.32
N ILE A 284 1.76 7.43 -21.45
CA ILE A 284 1.18 8.64 -20.85
C ILE A 284 0.75 8.35 -19.41
N TRP A 285 1.17 9.24 -18.51
CA TRP A 285 0.88 9.21 -17.09
C TRP A 285 0.11 10.46 -16.69
N VAL A 286 -0.74 10.33 -15.67
CA VAL A 286 -1.50 11.47 -15.12
C VAL A 286 -1.39 11.52 -13.60
N SER A 287 -1.21 12.72 -13.06
CA SER A 287 -1.33 13.01 -11.63
C SER A 287 -2.33 14.14 -11.40
N MET A 288 -3.08 14.04 -10.31
CA MET A 288 -4.30 14.83 -10.09
C MET A 288 -4.33 15.38 -8.67
N ARG A 289 -4.76 16.63 -8.52
CA ARG A 289 -4.84 17.32 -7.24
C ARG A 289 -6.14 18.10 -7.13
N SER A 290 -6.60 18.33 -5.89
CA SER A 290 -7.87 19.03 -5.67
C SER A 290 -7.76 20.54 -5.81
N ARG A 291 -6.55 21.09 -5.60
CA ARG A 291 -6.25 22.53 -5.70
C ARG A 291 -4.86 22.79 -6.27
N VAL A 292 -4.70 23.95 -6.90
CA VAL A 292 -3.47 24.38 -7.59
C VAL A 292 -2.26 24.54 -6.66
N ASP A 293 -2.46 24.69 -5.36
CA ASP A 293 -1.42 24.83 -4.34
C ASP A 293 -1.07 23.51 -3.63
N GLU A 294 -1.82 22.44 -3.89
CA GLU A 294 -1.53 21.12 -3.35
C GLU A 294 -0.47 20.37 -4.18
N PRO A 295 0.31 19.48 -3.54
CA PRO A 295 1.26 18.63 -4.25
C PRO A 295 0.56 17.63 -5.17
N PHE A 296 1.21 17.29 -6.27
CA PHE A 296 0.75 16.22 -7.14
C PHE A 296 1.06 14.85 -6.52
N PRO A 297 0.05 13.98 -6.27
CA PRO A 297 0.26 12.64 -5.71
C PRO A 297 0.95 11.70 -6.70
N GLN A 298 1.05 10.43 -6.32
CA GLN A 298 1.59 9.37 -7.17
C GLN A 298 0.83 9.34 -8.51
N PRO A 299 1.53 9.47 -9.66
CA PRO A 299 0.91 9.35 -10.96
C PRO A 299 0.38 7.93 -11.21
N VAL A 300 -0.65 7.84 -12.05
CA VAL A 300 -1.20 6.57 -12.52
C VAL A 300 -1.15 6.49 -14.04
N ASN A 301 -1.14 5.27 -14.58
CA ASN A 301 -1.17 5.05 -16.02
C ASN A 301 -2.51 5.58 -16.58
N MET A 302 -2.49 6.26 -17.72
CA MET A 302 -3.69 6.84 -18.34
C MET A 302 -4.81 5.81 -18.58
N ASN A 303 -4.48 4.54 -18.84
CA ASN A 303 -5.45 3.46 -19.01
C ASN A 303 -6.25 3.13 -17.75
N THR A 304 -5.83 3.59 -16.57
CA THR A 304 -6.56 3.39 -15.30
C THR A 304 -8.00 3.86 -15.39
N PHE A 305 -8.28 4.81 -16.28
CA PHE A 305 -9.56 5.48 -16.34
C PHE A 305 -10.25 5.44 -17.70
N ASN A 306 -9.76 4.61 -18.62
CA ASN A 306 -10.27 4.53 -19.98
C ASN A 306 -10.62 3.08 -20.33
N GLN A 307 -11.81 2.88 -20.88
CA GLN A 307 -12.23 1.56 -21.38
C GLN A 307 -11.45 1.20 -22.66
N GLU A 308 -11.26 2.18 -23.56
CA GLU A 308 -10.37 2.04 -24.71
C GLU A 308 -8.93 2.44 -24.33
N PRO A 309 -7.93 1.58 -24.58
CA PRO A 309 -6.56 1.85 -24.16
C PRO A 309 -5.95 3.03 -24.92
N ILE A 310 -5.66 4.10 -24.18
CA ILE A 310 -4.85 5.23 -24.65
C ILE A 310 -3.39 4.81 -24.74
N ASN A 311 -2.86 4.17 -23.70
CA ASN A 311 -1.55 3.54 -23.78
C ASN A 311 -1.69 2.13 -24.33
N THR A 312 -0.80 1.74 -25.23
CA THR A 312 -0.73 0.43 -25.86
C THR A 312 0.64 -0.19 -25.63
N SER A 313 0.92 -1.33 -26.27
CA SER A 313 2.28 -1.90 -26.26
C SER A 313 3.28 -1.12 -27.13
N PHE A 314 2.80 -0.10 -27.85
CA PHE A 314 3.59 0.75 -28.74
C PHE A 314 4.09 1.99 -27.97
N HIS A 315 4.61 3.00 -28.66
CA HIS A 315 4.91 4.29 -28.07
C HIS A 315 3.64 5.13 -28.04
N ASP A 316 3.22 5.58 -26.87
CA ASP A 316 2.08 6.46 -26.67
C ASP A 316 2.52 7.58 -25.74
N PHE A 317 2.73 8.77 -26.30
CA PHE A 317 3.39 9.83 -25.55
C PHE A 317 3.07 11.23 -26.09
N GLN A 318 3.41 12.25 -25.29
CA GLN A 318 3.21 13.67 -25.59
C GLN A 318 1.75 14.07 -25.82
N ILE A 319 0.97 14.02 -24.75
CA ILE A 319 -0.41 14.44 -24.78
C ILE A 319 -0.55 15.97 -24.79
N SER A 320 -1.43 16.48 -25.64
CA SER A 320 -1.96 17.83 -25.58
C SER A 320 -3.47 17.77 -25.40
N LEU A 321 -3.97 18.61 -24.49
CA LEU A 321 -5.37 18.65 -24.13
C LEU A 321 -5.98 19.97 -24.53
N SER A 322 -7.18 19.89 -25.05
CA SER A 322 -8.07 21.03 -25.17
C SER A 322 -8.22 21.74 -23.82
N GLN A 323 -8.09 23.06 -23.79
CA GLN A 323 -8.35 23.85 -22.58
C GLN A 323 -9.84 23.88 -22.20
N THR A 324 -10.72 23.33 -23.05
CA THR A 324 -12.13 23.15 -22.70
C THR A 324 -12.36 21.97 -21.77
N TRP A 325 -11.38 21.09 -21.61
CA TRP A 325 -11.44 19.90 -20.77
C TRP A 325 -11.63 20.27 -19.29
N PRO A 326 -12.44 19.54 -18.50
CA PRO A 326 -13.11 18.26 -18.82
C PRO A 326 -14.56 18.41 -19.35
N ARG A 327 -14.86 19.39 -20.20
CA ARG A 327 -16.19 19.48 -20.83
C ARG A 327 -16.41 18.31 -21.80
N THR A 328 -17.63 17.77 -21.83
CA THR A 328 -18.02 16.80 -22.86
C THR A 328 -17.74 17.36 -24.25
N GLY A 329 -17.08 16.57 -25.09
CA GLY A 329 -16.60 16.95 -26.43
C GLY A 329 -15.17 17.48 -26.47
N SER A 330 -14.51 17.71 -25.32
CA SER A 330 -13.10 18.12 -25.29
C SER A 330 -12.20 17.06 -25.92
N GLN A 331 -11.20 17.51 -26.67
CA GLN A 331 -10.31 16.62 -27.41
C GLN A 331 -8.95 16.52 -26.75
N MET A 332 -8.34 15.35 -26.88
CA MET A 332 -6.93 15.13 -26.63
C MET A 332 -6.22 14.75 -27.93
N PHE A 333 -4.97 15.14 -28.04
CA PHE A 333 -4.06 14.77 -29.12
C PHE A 333 -2.81 14.15 -28.51
N PHE A 334 -2.27 13.11 -29.12
CA PHE A 334 -1.04 12.47 -28.66
C PHE A 334 -0.37 11.75 -29.82
N ILE A 335 0.89 11.33 -29.64
CA ILE A 335 1.61 10.58 -30.65
C ILE A 335 1.52 9.08 -30.39
N SER A 336 1.32 8.31 -31.46
CA SER A 336 1.41 6.86 -31.40
C SER A 336 2.01 6.24 -32.66
N ASP A 337 2.76 5.14 -32.51
CA ASP A 337 3.12 4.20 -33.59
C ASP A 337 2.30 2.91 -33.58
N ARG A 338 1.10 2.94 -33.00
CA ARG A 338 0.18 1.81 -33.09
C ARG A 338 -0.20 1.48 -34.55
N PRO A 339 -0.58 0.22 -34.86
CA PRO A 339 -1.03 -0.16 -36.19
C PRO A 339 -2.16 0.74 -36.71
N GLY A 340 -2.05 1.18 -37.96
CA GLY A 340 -2.98 2.12 -38.58
C GLY A 340 -2.34 3.47 -38.92
N THR A 341 -1.13 3.75 -38.43
CA THR A 341 -0.34 4.91 -38.85
C THR A 341 0.13 4.84 -40.30
N LEU A 342 0.39 6.01 -40.89
CA LEU A 342 0.93 6.18 -42.23
C LEU A 342 2.47 6.29 -42.22
N GLY A 343 3.05 7.01 -41.24
CA GLY A 343 4.47 7.39 -41.23
C GLY A 343 5.35 6.75 -40.14
N GLY A 344 4.80 5.84 -39.34
CA GLY A 344 5.45 5.33 -38.14
C GLY A 344 4.84 6.00 -36.92
N TRP A 345 5.28 7.21 -36.58
CA TRP A 345 4.63 8.05 -35.56
C TRP A 345 3.66 9.04 -36.21
N ASP A 346 2.39 8.91 -35.82
CA ASP A 346 1.33 9.81 -36.25
C ASP A 346 0.64 10.44 -35.04
N ILE A 347 -0.07 11.55 -35.29
CA ILE A 347 -0.93 12.18 -34.29
C ILE A 347 -2.27 11.44 -34.23
N TRP A 348 -2.60 10.98 -33.04
CA TRP A 348 -3.88 10.39 -32.69
C TRP A 348 -4.71 11.39 -31.88
N GLN A 349 -6.01 11.28 -32.01
CA GLN A 349 -6.99 12.07 -31.27
C GLN A 349 -8.00 11.16 -30.58
N ALA A 350 -8.44 11.57 -29.41
CA ALA A 350 -9.61 11.00 -28.75
C ALA A 350 -10.50 12.12 -28.19
N THR A 351 -11.77 11.82 -27.99
CA THR A 351 -12.80 12.79 -27.55
C THR A 351 -13.37 12.38 -26.20
N TRP A 352 -13.45 13.33 -25.28
CA TRP A 352 -14.02 13.16 -23.94
C TRP A 352 -15.54 13.10 -24.02
N LEU A 353 -16.11 11.90 -24.03
CA LEU A 353 -17.55 11.69 -24.24
C LEU A 353 -18.15 10.83 -23.13
N PRO A 354 -19.47 10.96 -22.88
CA PRO A 354 -20.19 10.04 -22.04
C PRO A 354 -20.03 8.59 -22.51
N VAL A 355 -19.83 7.68 -21.56
CA VAL A 355 -19.75 6.24 -21.73
C VAL A 355 -20.78 5.55 -20.85
N LEU A 356 -21.10 4.30 -21.16
CA LEU A 356 -21.92 3.48 -20.28
C LEU A 356 -21.19 3.34 -18.94
N THR A 357 -21.87 3.71 -17.86
CA THR A 357 -21.29 3.79 -16.52
C THR A 357 -22.16 3.07 -15.51
N ALA A 358 -21.64 1.98 -14.96
CA ALA A 358 -22.20 1.30 -13.82
C ALA A 358 -21.91 2.13 -12.56
N CYS A 359 -22.94 2.36 -11.75
CA CYS A 359 -22.81 2.99 -10.45
C CYS A 359 -23.89 2.46 -9.52
N PHE A 360 -23.53 2.24 -8.26
CA PHE A 360 -24.50 1.98 -7.22
C PHE A 360 -24.07 2.51 -5.86
N SER A 361 -25.06 2.63 -4.96
CA SER A 361 -24.85 2.89 -3.54
C SER A 361 -25.30 1.69 -2.71
N THR A 362 -24.71 1.55 -1.52
CA THR A 362 -25.03 0.47 -0.58
C THR A 362 -25.46 1.07 0.75
N GLN A 363 -26.50 0.50 1.36
CA GLN A 363 -26.96 0.79 2.72
C GLN A 363 -27.03 -0.51 3.52
N LEU A 364 -26.47 -0.50 4.75
CA LEU A 364 -26.44 -1.66 5.63
C LEU A 364 -27.33 -1.46 6.85
N ASN A 365 -28.03 -2.51 7.27
CA ASN A 365 -28.81 -2.56 8.49
C ASN A 365 -28.53 -3.89 9.25
N PRO A 366 -27.94 -3.84 10.46
CA PRO A 366 -27.41 -2.64 11.12
C PRO A 366 -26.16 -2.09 10.41
N SER A 367 -25.94 -0.78 10.50
CA SER A 367 -24.76 -0.12 9.89
C SER A 367 -23.43 -0.57 10.50
N SER A 368 -23.46 -1.16 11.70
CA SER A 368 -22.29 -1.71 12.41
C SER A 368 -22.09 -3.22 12.23
N GLY A 369 -22.84 -3.86 11.33
CA GLY A 369 -22.33 -4.95 10.51
C GLY A 369 -22.16 -6.35 11.10
N ALA A 370 -22.54 -6.66 12.35
CA ALA A 370 -22.47 -8.05 12.81
C ALA A 370 -23.48 -8.92 12.04
N ALA A 371 -23.03 -10.05 11.47
CA ALA A 371 -23.92 -10.96 10.76
C ALA A 371 -25.03 -11.53 11.67
N PRO A 372 -26.27 -11.69 11.18
CA PRO A 372 -26.72 -11.37 9.81
C PRO A 372 -26.88 -9.87 9.57
N VAL A 373 -26.51 -9.40 8.37
CA VAL A 373 -26.64 -8.00 7.94
C VAL A 373 -27.53 -7.91 6.70
N ASP A 374 -28.53 -7.05 6.75
CA ASP A 374 -29.34 -6.69 5.58
C ASP A 374 -28.64 -5.58 4.80
N ALA A 375 -28.43 -5.79 3.50
CA ALA A 375 -27.87 -4.84 2.56
C ALA A 375 -28.92 -4.45 1.51
N ALA A 376 -29.09 -3.14 1.31
CA ALA A 376 -29.87 -2.59 0.20
C ALA A 376 -28.94 -1.88 -0.77
N PHE A 377 -29.06 -2.20 -2.04
CA PHE A 377 -28.28 -1.66 -3.15
C PHE A 377 -29.18 -0.85 -4.07
N ASP A 378 -28.70 0.32 -4.51
CA ASP A 378 -29.40 1.20 -5.44
C ASP A 378 -28.48 1.61 -6.60
N ALA A 379 -28.79 1.12 -7.80
CA ALA A 379 -28.09 1.39 -9.04
C ALA A 379 -28.62 2.61 -9.83
N SER A 380 -29.49 3.44 -9.23
CA SER A 380 -30.11 4.59 -9.91
C SER A 380 -29.12 5.66 -10.39
N CYS A 381 -27.87 5.65 -9.89
CA CYS A 381 -26.80 6.51 -10.40
C CYS A 381 -26.12 6.01 -11.68
N SER A 382 -26.46 4.80 -12.16
CA SER A 382 -25.95 4.29 -13.44
C SER A 382 -26.47 5.13 -14.62
N SER A 383 -25.64 5.32 -15.64
CA SER A 383 -25.95 6.20 -16.77
C SER A 383 -25.43 5.63 -18.09
N THR A 384 -25.93 6.18 -19.20
CA THR A 384 -25.54 5.75 -20.55
C THR A 384 -25.46 6.95 -21.49
N PRO A 385 -24.69 6.88 -22.60
CA PRO A 385 -24.52 7.99 -23.52
C PRO A 385 -25.84 8.43 -24.16
N GLU A 386 -25.91 9.70 -24.57
CA GLU A 386 -27.07 10.23 -25.30
C GLU A 386 -27.36 9.39 -26.56
N GLY A 387 -28.64 9.11 -26.81
CA GLY A 387 -29.06 8.26 -27.92
C GLY A 387 -29.04 6.75 -27.64
N THR A 388 -28.57 6.33 -26.46
CA THR A 388 -28.69 4.95 -25.96
C THR A 388 -29.58 4.89 -24.73
N SER A 389 -30.04 3.69 -24.36
CA SER A 389 -30.90 3.44 -23.19
C SER A 389 -30.39 2.25 -22.38
N LEU A 390 -30.35 2.38 -21.06
CA LEU A 390 -30.02 1.25 -20.18
C LEU A 390 -31.02 0.10 -20.39
N ALA A 391 -30.48 -1.10 -20.62
CA ALA A 391 -31.24 -2.29 -21.01
C ALA A 391 -31.23 -3.39 -19.95
N GLY A 392 -30.22 -3.42 -19.06
CA GLY A 392 -30.13 -4.47 -18.04
C GLY A 392 -29.21 -4.12 -16.88
N TYR A 393 -29.53 -4.70 -15.73
CA TYR A 393 -28.79 -4.63 -14.48
C TYR A 393 -28.61 -6.07 -13.97
N ALA A 394 -27.37 -6.53 -13.85
CA ALA A 394 -27.04 -7.85 -13.33
C ALA A 394 -26.11 -7.71 -12.12
N TRP A 395 -26.46 -8.35 -11.03
CA TRP A 395 -25.73 -8.30 -9.78
C TRP A 395 -25.09 -9.65 -9.46
N ASP A 396 -23.83 -9.61 -9.05
CA ASP A 396 -23.18 -10.65 -8.25
C ASP A 396 -23.01 -10.09 -6.84
N LEU A 397 -23.63 -10.74 -5.84
CA LEU A 397 -23.65 -10.26 -4.46
C LEU A 397 -22.43 -10.73 -3.65
N GLY A 398 -21.50 -11.47 -4.29
CA GLY A 398 -20.21 -11.83 -3.72
C GLY A 398 -20.23 -13.06 -2.79
N ASP A 399 -21.40 -13.62 -2.51
CA ASP A 399 -21.62 -14.86 -1.76
C ASP A 399 -22.17 -16.02 -2.63
N GLY A 400 -22.20 -15.80 -3.95
CA GLY A 400 -22.78 -16.72 -4.93
C GLY A 400 -24.24 -16.45 -5.28
N ALA A 401 -24.91 -15.52 -4.58
CA ALA A 401 -26.22 -15.03 -4.99
C ALA A 401 -26.11 -14.02 -6.13
N THR A 402 -27.12 -14.04 -7.02
CA THR A 402 -27.26 -13.08 -8.11
C THR A 402 -28.61 -12.38 -8.02
N ALA A 403 -28.69 -11.15 -8.49
CA ALA A 403 -29.94 -10.40 -8.57
C ALA A 403 -30.03 -9.56 -9.84
N ASP A 404 -31.20 -9.00 -10.10
CA ASP A 404 -31.45 -8.10 -11.22
C ASP A 404 -32.28 -6.89 -10.80
N GLY A 405 -32.20 -5.82 -11.58
CA GLY A 405 -32.95 -4.59 -11.38
C GLY A 405 -32.16 -3.46 -10.70
N VAL A 406 -32.80 -2.30 -10.62
CA VAL A 406 -32.19 -1.06 -10.10
C VAL A 406 -32.00 -1.10 -8.59
N GLY A 407 -32.96 -1.66 -7.86
CA GLY A 407 -32.92 -1.79 -6.41
C GLY A 407 -32.89 -3.27 -6.01
N VAL A 408 -31.89 -3.66 -5.21
CA VAL A 408 -31.71 -5.03 -4.73
C VAL A 408 -31.60 -5.03 -3.21
N ALA A 409 -32.24 -6.00 -2.55
CA ALA A 409 -32.06 -6.25 -1.13
C ALA A 409 -31.52 -7.66 -0.93
N HIS A 410 -30.55 -7.82 -0.02
CA HIS A 410 -29.91 -9.09 0.27
C HIS A 410 -29.51 -9.19 1.74
N THR A 411 -29.51 -10.41 2.30
CA THR A 411 -29.08 -10.65 3.68
C THR A 411 -27.82 -11.50 3.67
N TYR A 412 -26.71 -10.95 4.17
CA TYR A 412 -25.48 -11.70 4.42
C TYR A 412 -25.58 -12.41 5.76
N ALA A 413 -25.87 -13.71 5.73
CA ALA A 413 -26.15 -14.51 6.92
C ALA A 413 -24.90 -14.85 7.75
N ASP A 414 -23.76 -15.05 7.08
CA ASP A 414 -22.48 -15.37 7.71
C ASP A 414 -21.57 -14.13 7.75
N PRO A 415 -20.61 -14.08 8.70
CA PRO A 415 -19.54 -13.10 8.65
C PRO A 415 -18.64 -13.31 7.42
N GLY A 416 -18.24 -12.21 6.78
CA GLY A 416 -17.43 -12.22 5.57
C GLY A 416 -17.22 -10.83 4.98
N ARG A 417 -16.26 -10.72 4.06
CA ARG A 417 -16.27 -9.67 3.04
C ARG A 417 -16.86 -10.22 1.75
N TYR A 418 -17.71 -9.45 1.11
CA TYR A 418 -18.42 -9.81 -0.10
C TYR A 418 -18.12 -8.78 -1.18
N ALA A 419 -17.55 -9.24 -2.28
CA ALA A 419 -17.27 -8.41 -3.45
C ALA A 419 -18.53 -8.28 -4.30
N VAL A 420 -19.32 -7.24 -4.04
CA VAL A 420 -20.53 -6.96 -4.81
C VAL A 420 -20.15 -6.34 -6.14
N ALA A 421 -20.66 -6.89 -7.23
CA ALA A 421 -20.49 -6.37 -8.57
C ALA A 421 -21.85 -6.09 -9.23
N LEU A 422 -22.00 -4.89 -9.78
CA LEU A 422 -23.09 -4.53 -10.66
C LEU A 422 -22.55 -4.44 -12.08
N THR A 423 -23.10 -5.23 -12.99
CA THR A 423 -22.90 -5.09 -14.43
C THR A 423 -24.14 -4.45 -15.05
N VAL A 424 -23.97 -3.31 -15.72
CA VAL A 424 -25.03 -2.66 -16.51
C VAL A 424 -24.80 -2.86 -18.00
N THR A 425 -25.88 -2.91 -18.76
CA THR A 425 -25.87 -2.98 -20.24
C THR A 425 -26.81 -1.93 -20.79
N ASN A 426 -26.58 -1.48 -22.02
CA ASN A 426 -27.52 -0.64 -22.76
C ASN A 426 -28.06 -1.38 -24.01
N ASP A 427 -28.81 -0.66 -24.85
CA ASP A 427 -29.45 -1.15 -26.07
C ASP A 427 -28.49 -1.36 -27.26
N VAL A 428 -27.19 -1.12 -27.04
CA VAL A 428 -26.09 -1.47 -27.94
C VAL A 428 -25.19 -2.50 -27.24
N PRO A 429 -24.26 -3.21 -27.93
CA PRO A 429 -23.49 -4.29 -27.31
C PRO A 429 -22.34 -3.77 -26.42
N THR A 430 -22.65 -2.92 -25.45
CA THR A 430 -21.70 -2.43 -24.43
C THR A 430 -22.17 -2.80 -23.03
N SER A 431 -21.20 -2.98 -22.14
CA SER A 431 -21.42 -3.29 -20.73
C SER A 431 -20.36 -2.61 -19.88
N ASP A 432 -20.74 -2.16 -18.69
CA ASP A 432 -19.80 -1.65 -17.69
C ASP A 432 -20.05 -2.33 -16.34
N THR A 433 -19.02 -2.41 -15.48
CA THR A 433 -19.12 -3.08 -14.18
C THR A 433 -18.54 -2.25 -13.04
N ALA A 434 -19.38 -1.94 -12.05
CA ALA A 434 -18.98 -1.33 -10.79
C ALA A 434 -18.82 -2.40 -9.70
N ARG A 435 -17.87 -2.19 -8.77
CA ARG A 435 -17.64 -3.10 -7.64
C ARG A 435 -17.55 -2.34 -6.32
N GLN A 436 -18.11 -2.93 -5.26
CA GLN A 436 -17.98 -2.44 -3.89
C GLN A 436 -17.88 -3.62 -2.91
N GLY A 437 -17.05 -3.49 -1.88
CA GLY A 437 -17.00 -4.47 -0.79
C GLY A 437 -18.10 -4.23 0.25
N VAL A 438 -18.79 -5.28 0.67
CA VAL A 438 -19.65 -5.31 1.86
C VAL A 438 -19.00 -6.19 2.93
N THR A 439 -18.91 -5.69 4.16
CA THR A 439 -18.35 -6.44 5.28
C THR A 439 -19.45 -6.74 6.30
N ALA A 440 -19.75 -8.03 6.49
CA ALA A 440 -20.48 -8.53 7.64
C ALA A 440 -19.47 -9.03 8.68
N THR A 441 -19.30 -8.29 9.77
CA THR A 441 -18.39 -8.61 10.86
C THR A 441 -18.93 -9.76 11.72
N CYS A 442 -18.04 -10.32 12.53
CA CYS A 442 -18.43 -11.23 13.61
C CYS A 442 -18.98 -10.43 14.80
N ALA A 443 -19.83 -11.08 15.61
CA ALA A 443 -20.23 -10.51 16.89
C ALA A 443 -19.00 -10.33 17.80
N GLY A 444 -18.97 -9.25 18.57
CA GLY A 444 -17.99 -9.03 19.63
C GLY A 444 -18.64 -9.16 21.01
N GLY A 445 -17.82 -9.37 22.04
CA GLY A 445 -18.30 -9.48 23.41
C GLY A 445 -17.20 -9.34 24.44
N ASP A 446 -17.56 -9.50 25.71
CA ASP A 446 -16.60 -9.49 26.81
C ASP A 446 -15.72 -10.75 26.76
N VAL A 447 -14.43 -10.56 27.02
CA VAL A 447 -13.41 -11.61 27.11
C VAL A 447 -12.68 -11.57 28.46
N SER A 448 -13.16 -10.78 29.43
CA SER A 448 -12.57 -10.68 30.76
C SER A 448 -12.28 -12.05 31.39
N PRO A 449 -11.07 -12.24 31.98
CA PRO A 449 -10.07 -11.23 32.32
C PRO A 449 -9.08 -10.87 31.19
N TRP A 450 -9.30 -11.33 29.96
CA TRP A 450 -8.44 -11.04 28.81
C TRP A 450 -8.77 -9.69 28.18
N THR A 451 -7.84 -9.17 27.39
CA THR A 451 -8.07 -8.04 26.47
C THR A 451 -8.02 -8.57 25.04
N ALA A 452 -8.80 -7.99 24.12
CA ALA A 452 -8.78 -8.39 22.71
C ALA A 452 -8.63 -7.18 21.79
N ALA A 453 -7.74 -7.26 20.81
CA ALA A 453 -7.52 -6.22 19.81
C ALA A 453 -6.87 -6.78 18.54
N ASP A 454 -7.05 -6.07 17.43
CA ASP A 454 -6.31 -6.35 16.20
C ASP A 454 -4.88 -5.79 16.30
N ILE A 455 -3.92 -6.59 15.81
CA ILE A 455 -2.56 -6.15 15.48
C ILE A 455 -2.54 -5.81 14.00
N GLY A 456 -1.95 -4.66 13.66
CA GLY A 456 -1.91 -4.15 12.30
C GLY A 456 -3.24 -3.55 11.86
N ALA A 457 -3.50 -3.57 10.57
CA ALA A 457 -4.74 -3.06 9.98
C ALA A 457 -5.38 -4.13 9.09
N PRO A 458 -5.84 -5.27 9.67
CA PRO A 458 -6.46 -6.32 8.89
C PRO A 458 -7.68 -5.79 8.15
N LEU A 459 -7.81 -6.12 6.86
CA LEU A 459 -8.95 -5.66 6.04
C LEU A 459 -10.30 -6.18 6.55
N PHE A 460 -10.32 -7.33 7.22
CA PHE A 460 -11.48 -7.82 7.96
C PHE A 460 -11.16 -7.71 9.47
N PRO A 461 -11.91 -6.88 10.23
CA PRO A 461 -11.63 -6.66 11.64
C PRO A 461 -11.89 -7.92 12.45
N GLY A 462 -11.00 -8.21 13.39
CA GLY A 462 -11.16 -9.33 14.30
C GLY A 462 -12.11 -9.02 15.46
N SER A 463 -12.59 -10.07 16.11
CA SER A 463 -13.41 -9.98 17.32
C SER A 463 -13.26 -11.23 18.16
N ALA A 464 -13.52 -11.11 19.45
CA ALA A 464 -13.56 -12.22 20.38
C ALA A 464 -14.67 -12.01 21.42
N TRP A 465 -15.16 -13.11 21.98
CA TRP A 465 -16.15 -13.10 23.05
C TRP A 465 -16.07 -14.39 23.86
N LYS A 466 -16.49 -14.32 25.12
CA LYS A 466 -16.68 -15.49 25.95
C LYS A 466 -17.87 -16.31 25.46
N ASP A 467 -17.67 -17.62 25.31
CA ASP A 467 -18.66 -18.55 24.78
C ASP A 467 -18.63 -19.83 25.61
N GLY A 468 -19.64 -20.04 26.46
CA GLY A 468 -19.64 -21.12 27.45
C GLY A 468 -18.42 -21.07 28.39
N GLU A 469 -17.67 -22.17 28.48
CA GLU A 469 -16.42 -22.28 29.26
C GLU A 469 -15.17 -21.82 28.48
N GLY A 470 -15.35 -21.35 27.24
CA GLY A 470 -14.27 -21.02 26.32
C GLY A 470 -14.27 -19.59 25.81
N VAL A 471 -13.39 -19.33 24.85
CA VAL A 471 -13.29 -18.08 24.10
C VAL A 471 -13.49 -18.39 22.62
N SER A 472 -14.42 -17.68 21.99
CA SER A 472 -14.60 -17.70 20.55
C SER A 472 -13.88 -16.51 19.93
N VAL A 473 -13.20 -16.76 18.82
CA VAL A 473 -12.43 -15.75 18.09
C VAL A 473 -12.78 -15.79 16.61
N CYS A 474 -12.90 -14.62 16.03
CA CYS A 474 -13.08 -14.40 14.61
C CYS A 474 -11.99 -13.47 14.10
N ALA A 475 -11.29 -13.86 13.03
CA ALA A 475 -10.12 -13.12 12.58
C ALA A 475 -9.97 -13.09 11.05
N GLY A 476 -9.62 -11.90 10.56
CA GLY A 476 -9.02 -11.69 9.25
C GLY A 476 -7.49 -11.68 9.33
N GLY A 477 -6.86 -10.86 8.49
CA GLY A 477 -5.42 -10.60 8.54
C GLY A 477 -4.58 -11.50 7.64
N ARG A 478 -3.40 -10.99 7.27
CA ARG A 478 -2.50 -11.54 6.25
C ARG A 478 -1.44 -12.47 6.85
N THR A 479 -1.09 -13.53 6.13
CA THR A 479 -0.18 -14.58 6.65
C THR A 479 1.23 -14.56 6.06
N ASN A 480 1.47 -13.98 4.87
CA ASN A 480 2.61 -14.33 4.03
C ASN A 480 3.37 -13.18 3.35
N ILE A 481 3.03 -11.89 3.58
CA ILE A 481 3.45 -10.81 2.65
C ILE A 481 4.08 -9.56 3.29
N SER A 482 4.28 -9.51 4.61
CA SER A 482 4.68 -8.26 5.26
C SER A 482 5.70 -8.45 6.39
N THR A 483 6.55 -7.42 6.56
CA THR A 483 7.40 -7.22 7.75
C THR A 483 6.58 -6.88 8.99
N ALA A 484 5.28 -6.58 8.83
CA ALA A 484 4.31 -6.27 9.88
C ALA A 484 3.22 -7.34 9.97
N ASP A 485 2.79 -7.73 11.16
CA ASP A 485 1.70 -8.70 11.36
C ASP A 485 0.32 -8.07 11.20
N GLU A 486 -0.62 -8.87 10.72
CA GLU A 486 -2.05 -8.57 10.70
C GLU A 486 -2.83 -9.77 11.25
N LEU A 487 -3.34 -9.65 12.48
CA LEU A 487 -4.04 -10.73 13.19
C LEU A 487 -4.91 -10.18 14.33
N HIS A 488 -5.82 -11.01 14.86
CA HIS A 488 -6.55 -10.71 16.09
C HIS A 488 -5.86 -11.36 17.29
N TYR A 489 -5.71 -10.62 18.40
CA TYR A 489 -4.98 -11.08 19.58
C TYR A 489 -5.80 -10.91 20.85
N VAL A 490 -6.06 -12.01 21.54
CA VAL A 490 -6.67 -12.06 22.88
C VAL A 490 -5.57 -12.32 23.89
N HIS A 491 -5.24 -11.35 24.74
CA HIS A 491 -4.00 -11.35 25.51
C HIS A 491 -4.12 -10.73 26.91
N GLN A 492 -3.10 -11.02 27.72
CA GLN A 492 -2.81 -10.33 28.98
C GLN A 492 -1.36 -9.84 28.97
N GLU A 493 -1.09 -8.79 29.73
CA GLU A 493 0.26 -8.29 29.98
C GLU A 493 0.91 -9.07 31.12
N MET A 494 2.14 -9.51 30.91
CA MET A 494 2.91 -10.32 31.85
C MET A 494 4.24 -9.62 32.14
N GLY A 495 4.49 -9.31 33.41
CA GLY A 495 5.72 -8.63 33.86
C GLY A 495 6.96 -9.53 33.94
N GLY A 496 6.84 -10.80 33.54
CA GLY A 496 7.91 -11.80 33.68
C GLY A 496 7.60 -13.08 32.92
N ASP A 497 8.17 -14.18 33.43
CA ASP A 497 7.99 -15.51 32.87
C ASP A 497 6.63 -16.10 33.19
N PHE A 498 6.12 -16.95 32.31
CA PHE A 498 4.77 -17.50 32.42
C PHE A 498 4.61 -18.75 31.57
N SER A 499 3.56 -19.50 31.91
CA SER A 499 3.00 -20.56 31.08
C SER A 499 1.61 -20.14 30.59
N ALA A 500 1.37 -20.26 29.30
CA ALA A 500 0.06 -20.12 28.70
C ALA A 500 -0.37 -21.46 28.11
N VAL A 501 -1.61 -21.87 28.36
CA VAL A 501 -2.17 -23.14 27.88
C VAL A 501 -3.53 -22.90 27.25
N VAL A 502 -3.86 -23.70 26.24
CA VAL A 502 -5.19 -23.71 25.64
C VAL A 502 -5.49 -25.07 25.03
N ARG A 503 -6.76 -25.48 25.10
CA ARG A 503 -7.29 -26.60 24.33
C ARG A 503 -7.91 -26.07 23.05
N VAL A 504 -7.28 -26.42 21.95
CA VAL A 504 -7.71 -26.06 20.61
C VAL A 504 -8.74 -27.07 20.13
N GLU A 505 -9.97 -26.60 19.88
CA GLU A 505 -11.07 -27.39 19.31
C GLU A 505 -11.10 -27.27 17.78
N GLU A 506 -11.90 -28.12 17.12
CA GLU A 506 -12.20 -27.95 15.69
C GLU A 506 -12.90 -26.58 15.45
N PRO A 507 -12.29 -25.67 14.67
CA PRO A 507 -12.84 -24.39 14.25
C PRO A 507 -14.21 -24.51 13.58
N LEU A 508 -15.05 -23.52 13.89
CA LEU A 508 -16.38 -23.33 13.30
C LEU A 508 -16.31 -22.96 11.82
N SER A 509 -15.23 -22.30 11.39
CA SER A 509 -14.92 -22.02 9.98
C SER A 509 -13.43 -22.24 9.76
N TRP A 510 -13.08 -23.20 8.90
CA TRP A 510 -11.69 -23.53 8.60
C TRP A 510 -11.31 -23.15 7.17
N ILE A 511 -10.44 -22.16 7.03
CA ILE A 511 -9.87 -21.72 5.75
C ILE A 511 -8.43 -22.17 5.57
N VAL A 512 -8.07 -22.51 4.33
CA VAL A 512 -6.70 -22.94 3.99
C VAL A 512 -5.72 -21.82 4.33
N GLY A 513 -4.67 -22.14 5.08
CA GLY A 513 -3.68 -21.16 5.53
C GLY A 513 -4.07 -20.36 6.78
N GLY A 514 -5.32 -20.44 7.24
CA GLY A 514 -5.76 -19.84 8.51
C GLY A 514 -4.99 -20.44 9.69
N ARG A 515 -4.64 -19.59 10.67
CA ARG A 515 -3.78 -19.92 11.80
C ARG A 515 -4.41 -19.44 13.10
N PHE A 516 -4.37 -20.25 14.14
CA PHE A 516 -4.69 -19.78 15.50
C PHE A 516 -3.97 -20.63 16.55
N GLY A 517 -3.70 -20.04 17.71
CA GLY A 517 -2.99 -20.72 18.79
C GLY A 517 -2.37 -19.72 19.75
N LEU A 518 -1.38 -20.16 20.52
CA LEU A 518 -0.76 -19.32 21.53
C LEU A 518 0.37 -18.47 20.95
N MET A 519 0.55 -17.29 21.51
CA MET A 519 1.63 -16.37 21.18
C MET A 519 2.14 -15.66 22.43
N VAL A 520 3.45 -15.40 22.42
CA VAL A 520 4.16 -14.47 23.31
C VAL A 520 4.73 -13.36 22.44
N ARG A 521 4.49 -12.10 22.79
CA ARG A 521 4.84 -10.94 21.96
C ARG A 521 5.31 -9.76 22.79
N GLY A 522 6.31 -9.02 22.31
CA GLY A 522 6.83 -7.85 23.04
C GLY A 522 5.85 -6.68 23.18
N SER A 523 4.99 -6.42 22.20
CA SER A 523 3.99 -5.34 22.27
C SER A 523 2.92 -5.48 21.18
N MET A 524 1.93 -4.58 21.16
CA MET A 524 0.92 -4.50 20.09
C MET A 524 1.46 -3.91 18.77
N ASP A 525 2.73 -3.50 18.70
CA ASP A 525 3.34 -3.02 17.46
C ASP A 525 3.38 -4.16 16.42
N PRO A 526 2.93 -3.96 15.17
CA PRO A 526 2.90 -5.01 14.14
C PRO A 526 4.26 -5.62 13.80
N GLY A 527 5.36 -4.90 14.01
CA GLY A 527 6.73 -5.37 13.80
C GLY A 527 7.40 -5.95 15.06
N ALA A 528 6.71 -6.00 16.21
CA ALA A 528 7.28 -6.48 17.47
C ALA A 528 7.82 -7.92 17.36
N PRO A 529 8.89 -8.26 18.11
CA PRO A 529 9.36 -9.63 18.25
C PRO A 529 8.30 -10.49 18.94
N PHE A 530 8.20 -11.75 18.51
CA PHE A 530 7.23 -12.70 19.04
C PHE A 530 7.67 -14.15 18.82
N ALA A 531 7.07 -15.08 19.55
CA ALA A 531 7.06 -16.50 19.24
C ALA A 531 5.64 -17.06 19.45
N ALA A 532 5.21 -17.97 18.59
CA ALA A 532 3.85 -18.49 18.56
C ALA A 532 3.82 -19.95 18.13
N LEU A 533 3.03 -20.76 18.84
CA LEU A 533 2.65 -22.11 18.46
C LEU A 533 1.22 -22.06 17.94
N LEU A 534 1.08 -22.26 16.64
CA LEU A 534 -0.16 -22.08 15.91
C LEU A 534 -0.59 -23.39 15.26
N VAL A 535 -1.89 -23.66 15.28
CA VAL A 535 -2.52 -24.68 14.46
C VAL A 535 -2.86 -24.06 13.12
N GLN A 536 -2.46 -24.72 12.02
CA GLN A 536 -2.70 -24.24 10.66
C GLN A 536 -3.38 -25.30 9.80
N ARG A 537 -4.34 -24.88 8.95
CA ARG A 537 -4.83 -25.74 7.86
C ARG A 537 -3.88 -25.76 6.69
N TYR A 538 -3.70 -26.94 6.15
CA TYR A 538 -3.33 -27.17 4.77
C TYR A 538 -4.51 -27.79 4.02
N SER A 539 -4.39 -27.89 2.70
CA SER A 539 -5.47 -28.42 1.85
C SER A 539 -5.92 -29.83 2.24
N THR A 540 -5.02 -30.65 2.81
CA THR A 540 -5.28 -32.06 3.11
C THR A 540 -5.13 -32.45 4.59
N GLU A 541 -4.55 -31.59 5.41
CA GLU A 541 -4.24 -31.91 6.81
C GLU A 541 -4.13 -30.65 7.68
N THR A 542 -4.13 -30.86 8.99
CA THR A 542 -3.85 -29.82 10.00
C THR A 542 -2.45 -30.06 10.56
N ARG A 543 -1.67 -29.00 10.77
CA ARG A 543 -0.32 -29.08 11.33
C ARG A 543 -0.10 -28.06 12.43
N LEU A 544 0.84 -28.37 13.32
CA LEU A 544 1.43 -27.38 14.20
C LEU A 544 2.50 -26.57 13.44
N MET A 545 2.54 -25.28 13.73
CA MET A 545 3.46 -24.31 13.15
C MET A 545 4.04 -23.48 14.27
N PHE A 546 5.36 -23.53 14.41
CA PHE A 546 6.08 -22.62 15.30
C PHE A 546 6.55 -21.41 14.48
N ARG A 547 6.03 -20.22 14.78
CA ARG A 547 6.40 -18.97 14.10
C ARG A 547 7.04 -18.02 15.08
N PHE A 548 8.03 -17.28 14.63
CA PHE A 548 8.68 -16.28 15.47
C PHE A 548 9.24 -15.14 14.64
N ARG A 549 9.35 -13.97 15.27
CA ARG A 549 10.09 -12.82 14.75
C ARG A 549 11.20 -12.44 15.72
N ASN A 550 12.42 -12.37 15.21
CA ASN A 550 13.59 -11.92 15.95
C ASN A 550 14.39 -10.94 15.08
N ASP A 551 14.83 -9.81 15.64
CA ASP A 551 15.54 -8.74 14.91
C ASP A 551 14.88 -8.33 13.58
N GLY A 552 13.54 -8.28 13.56
CA GLY A 552 12.74 -7.93 12.38
C GLY A 552 12.58 -9.05 11.34
N VAL A 553 13.25 -10.20 11.52
CA VAL A 553 13.19 -11.35 10.61
C VAL A 553 12.09 -12.31 11.05
N LEU A 554 11.15 -12.58 10.15
CA LEU A 554 10.06 -13.52 10.35
C LEU A 554 10.45 -14.93 9.89
N SER A 555 10.30 -15.91 10.78
CA SER A 555 10.64 -17.31 10.55
C SER A 555 9.46 -18.22 10.90
N ALA A 556 9.45 -19.42 10.30
CA ALA A 556 8.40 -20.41 10.52
C ALA A 556 8.95 -21.85 10.37
N ARG A 557 8.60 -22.72 11.31
CA ARG A 557 8.92 -24.15 11.29
C ARG A 557 7.63 -24.97 11.40
N SER A 558 7.34 -25.77 10.36
CA SER A 558 6.19 -26.66 10.34
C SER A 558 6.55 -27.98 11.00
N HIS A 559 5.64 -28.47 11.83
CA HIS A 559 5.72 -29.77 12.47
C HIS A 559 4.70 -30.73 11.84
N GLY A 560 4.78 -32.02 12.19
CA GLY A 560 3.98 -33.08 11.58
C GLY A 560 2.46 -32.85 11.65
N ALA A 561 1.71 -33.70 10.92
CA ALA A 561 0.26 -33.68 10.96
C ALA A 561 -0.24 -33.90 12.40
N THR A 562 -1.31 -33.18 12.77
CA THR A 562 -1.96 -33.29 14.07
C THR A 562 -3.47 -33.39 13.92
N THR A 563 -4.14 -33.86 14.96
CA THR A 563 -5.60 -34.01 15.05
C THR A 563 -6.12 -33.18 16.21
N LEU A 564 -7.30 -32.56 16.04
CA LEU A 564 -7.97 -31.84 17.10
C LEU A 564 -9.10 -32.69 17.73
N PRO A 565 -9.48 -32.42 19.00
CA PRO A 565 -8.93 -31.39 19.88
C PRO A 565 -7.52 -31.69 20.38
N LEU A 566 -6.74 -30.64 20.62
CA LEU A 566 -5.34 -30.73 21.06
C LEU A 566 -5.03 -29.66 22.10
N TRP A 567 -4.33 -30.03 23.17
CA TRP A 567 -3.76 -29.06 24.09
C TRP A 567 -2.44 -28.54 23.55
N ILE A 568 -2.27 -27.22 23.58
CA ILE A 568 -0.99 -26.57 23.30
C ILE A 568 -0.60 -25.66 24.46
N LYS A 569 0.69 -25.52 24.68
CA LYS A 569 1.26 -24.69 25.74
C LYS A 569 2.46 -23.92 25.21
N ILE A 570 2.65 -22.70 25.70
CA ILE A 570 3.89 -21.95 25.55
C ILE A 570 4.38 -21.52 26.91
N GLU A 571 5.68 -21.71 27.13
CA GLU A 571 6.38 -21.24 28.32
C GLU A 571 7.44 -20.21 27.91
N ARG A 572 7.41 -19.03 28.55
CA ARG A 572 8.48 -18.04 28.43
C ARG A 572 9.40 -18.18 29.64
N ARG A 573 10.72 -18.23 29.38
CA ARG A 573 11.81 -18.30 30.37
C ARG A 573 12.90 -17.29 29.99
N GLY A 574 12.83 -16.09 30.56
CA GLY A 574 13.59 -14.92 30.13
C GLY A 574 13.32 -14.56 28.65
N GLY A 575 14.30 -14.86 27.80
CA GLY A 575 14.19 -14.71 26.35
C GLY A 575 13.83 -16.00 25.61
N GLU A 576 13.93 -17.17 26.24
CA GLU A 576 13.57 -18.43 25.61
C GLU A 576 12.05 -18.64 25.63
N VAL A 577 11.52 -19.15 24.53
CA VAL A 577 10.12 -19.55 24.39
C VAL A 577 10.06 -21.01 23.97
N VAL A 578 9.47 -21.85 24.81
CA VAL A 578 9.30 -23.30 24.58
C VAL A 578 7.84 -23.58 24.24
N ALA A 579 7.61 -24.31 23.16
CA ALA A 579 6.28 -24.68 22.67
C ALA A 579 6.04 -26.18 22.86
N LEU A 580 4.93 -26.53 23.51
CA LEU A 580 4.58 -27.91 23.85
C LEU A 580 3.17 -28.27 23.38
N SER A 581 2.92 -29.56 23.20
CA SER A 581 1.60 -30.10 22.89
C SER A 581 1.27 -31.31 23.76
N SER A 582 -0.03 -31.58 23.95
CA SER A 582 -0.53 -32.71 24.71
C SER A 582 -1.87 -33.18 24.16
N ALA A 583 -2.09 -34.50 24.15
CA ALA A 583 -3.38 -35.08 23.77
C ALA A 583 -4.40 -35.00 24.93
N ASP A 584 -3.94 -35.06 26.18
CA ASP A 584 -4.78 -35.17 27.38
C ASP A 584 -4.69 -33.95 28.33
N GLY A 585 -3.75 -33.05 28.09
CA GLY A 585 -3.52 -31.86 28.91
C GLY A 585 -2.61 -32.10 30.13
N SER A 586 -2.12 -33.34 30.30
CA SER A 586 -1.28 -33.76 31.43
C SER A 586 0.12 -34.19 31.00
N VAL A 587 0.25 -34.95 29.91
CA VAL A 587 1.55 -35.38 29.37
C VAL A 587 1.97 -34.45 28.24
N TRP A 588 3.03 -33.68 28.45
CA TRP A 588 3.49 -32.67 27.51
C TRP A 588 4.68 -33.16 26.70
N THR A 589 4.64 -32.93 25.39
CA THR A 589 5.75 -33.18 24.47
C THR A 589 6.19 -31.85 23.86
N GLU A 590 7.49 -31.57 23.93
CA GLU A 590 8.07 -30.42 23.26
C GLU A 590 7.88 -30.52 21.75
N VAL A 591 7.43 -29.43 21.15
CA VAL A 591 7.27 -29.26 19.71
C VAL A 591 8.46 -28.48 19.15
N ASP A 592 8.80 -27.36 19.79
CA ASP A 592 9.86 -26.47 19.33
C ASP A 592 10.30 -25.49 20.43
N ARG A 593 11.41 -24.77 20.20
CA ARG A 593 11.91 -23.71 21.07
C ARG A 593 12.68 -22.65 20.30
N GLU A 594 12.74 -21.42 20.81
CA GLU A 594 13.56 -20.34 20.24
C GLU A 594 13.88 -19.26 21.28
N THR A 595 15.04 -18.63 21.15
CA THR A 595 15.40 -17.45 21.95
C THR A 595 14.97 -16.17 21.23
N ILE A 596 14.06 -15.41 21.83
CA ILE A 596 13.54 -14.15 21.34
C ILE A 596 14.12 -12.98 22.15
N VAL A 597 14.58 -11.95 21.44
CA VAL A 597 15.04 -10.71 22.07
C VAL A 597 13.84 -9.78 22.23
N PHE A 598 13.25 -9.77 23.43
CA PHE A 598 12.21 -8.80 23.81
C PHE A 598 12.84 -7.48 24.29
N ALA A 599 12.01 -6.43 24.42
CA ALA A 599 12.44 -5.17 25.02
C ALA A 599 12.89 -5.38 26.48
N SER A 600 13.82 -4.54 26.93
CA SER A 600 14.48 -4.69 28.23
C SER A 600 13.60 -4.34 29.44
N ASP A 601 12.37 -3.86 29.23
CA ASP A 601 11.40 -3.55 30.28
C ASP A 601 10.72 -4.82 30.85
N GLY A 602 10.94 -5.98 30.24
CA GLY A 602 10.53 -7.30 30.76
C GLY A 602 9.05 -7.63 30.53
N SER A 603 8.21 -6.62 30.29
CA SER A 603 6.79 -6.79 29.97
C SER A 603 6.60 -7.38 28.58
N VAL A 604 5.79 -8.43 28.49
CA VAL A 604 5.35 -9.02 27.23
C VAL A 604 3.88 -9.35 27.31
N LEU A 605 3.28 -9.63 26.17
CA LEU A 605 1.90 -10.05 26.05
C LEU A 605 1.87 -11.55 25.79
N GLY A 606 1.07 -12.29 26.55
CA GLY A 606 0.78 -13.71 26.33
C GLY A 606 -0.70 -13.94 26.04
N GLY A 607 -1.02 -14.83 25.09
CA GLY A 607 -2.41 -15.19 24.83
C GLY A 607 -2.67 -15.89 23.50
N LEU A 608 -3.92 -15.81 23.03
CA LEU A 608 -4.44 -16.47 21.84
C LEU A 608 -4.36 -15.53 20.63
N ALA A 609 -3.61 -15.92 19.60
CA ALA A 609 -3.54 -15.25 18.31
C ALA A 609 -4.39 -15.99 17.27
N ALA A 610 -5.06 -15.25 16.39
CA ALA A 610 -5.86 -15.80 15.29
C ALA A 610 -5.69 -14.96 14.02
N CYS A 611 -5.57 -15.63 12.87
CA CYS A 611 -5.35 -15.00 11.57
C CYS A 611 -6.06 -15.81 10.47
N GLY A 612 -6.75 -15.11 9.58
CA GLY A 612 -7.58 -15.69 8.54
C GLY A 612 -6.90 -15.92 7.18
N ALA A 613 -5.61 -15.64 7.01
CA ALA A 613 -4.92 -15.82 5.73
C ALA A 613 -5.55 -15.05 4.56
N ASP A 614 -6.00 -13.84 4.84
CA ASP A 614 -6.44 -12.88 3.84
C ASP A 614 -5.29 -12.55 2.87
N ILE A 615 -5.59 -12.50 1.58
CA ILE A 615 -4.61 -12.15 0.53
C ILE A 615 -4.45 -10.63 0.37
N GLY A 616 -5.36 -9.85 0.98
CA GLY A 616 -5.24 -8.40 1.00
C GLY A 616 -5.91 -7.66 -0.14
N ASP A 617 -6.81 -8.30 -0.89
CA ASP A 617 -7.63 -7.67 -1.91
C ASP A 617 -8.88 -7.05 -1.27
N PRO A 618 -9.04 -5.71 -1.26
CA PRO A 618 -10.22 -5.05 -0.70
C PRO A 618 -11.50 -5.29 -1.52
N LEU A 619 -11.38 -5.74 -2.78
CA LEU A 619 -12.50 -6.10 -3.66
C LEU A 619 -12.61 -7.61 -3.87
N GLY A 620 -11.89 -8.41 -3.07
CA GLY A 620 -12.01 -9.86 -3.04
C GLY A 620 -12.95 -10.32 -1.92
N SER A 621 -13.84 -11.27 -2.22
CA SER A 621 -14.63 -11.95 -1.19
C SER A 621 -13.71 -12.75 -0.26
N PHE A 622 -14.02 -12.72 1.04
CA PHE A 622 -13.20 -13.33 2.09
C PHE A 622 -14.08 -13.90 3.20
N THR A 623 -13.80 -15.13 3.61
CA THR A 623 -14.41 -15.77 4.78
C THR A 623 -13.42 -15.73 5.95
N PRO A 624 -13.78 -15.17 7.11
CA PRO A 624 -12.89 -15.13 8.26
C PRO A 624 -12.68 -16.50 8.88
N LEU A 625 -11.55 -16.66 9.56
CA LEU A 625 -11.35 -17.75 10.49
C LEU A 625 -12.33 -17.56 11.65
N ARG A 626 -13.07 -18.61 12.02
CA ARG A 626 -13.89 -18.65 13.24
C ARG A 626 -13.47 -19.86 14.05
N ALA A 627 -12.88 -19.64 15.22
CA ALA A 627 -12.40 -20.69 16.10
C ALA A 627 -12.99 -20.55 17.51
N HIS A 628 -13.15 -21.68 18.18
CA HIS A 628 -13.55 -21.76 19.58
C HIS A 628 -12.46 -22.51 20.34
N VAL A 629 -12.08 -22.02 21.51
CA VAL A 629 -11.07 -22.67 22.36
C VAL A 629 -11.57 -22.81 23.78
N THR A 630 -11.16 -23.89 24.45
CA THR A 630 -11.44 -24.12 25.88
C THR A 630 -10.14 -24.17 26.67
N GLY A 631 -10.21 -24.05 28.00
CA GLY A 631 -9.03 -24.17 28.86
C GLY A 631 -7.95 -23.10 28.63
N LEU A 632 -8.29 -21.95 28.05
CA LEU A 632 -7.36 -20.83 27.88
C LEU A 632 -7.01 -20.29 29.27
N ALA A 633 -5.74 -20.45 29.66
CA ALA A 633 -5.21 -19.96 30.93
C ALA A 633 -3.79 -19.43 30.74
N ILE A 634 -3.42 -18.46 31.58
CA ILE A 634 -2.06 -17.95 31.69
C ILE A 634 -1.70 -17.83 33.16
N THR A 635 -0.49 -18.25 33.52
CA THR A 635 -0.03 -18.31 34.90
C THR A 635 1.41 -17.85 34.95
N ALA A 636 1.72 -16.89 35.82
CA ALA A 636 3.09 -16.45 36.04
C ALA A 636 3.95 -17.63 36.53
N ALA A 637 5.20 -17.71 36.07
CA ALA A 637 6.11 -18.76 36.48
C ALA A 637 6.43 -18.63 37.98
N VAL A 638 6.43 -19.75 38.68
CA VAL A 638 6.83 -19.81 40.09
C VAL A 638 8.34 -19.61 40.16
N THR A 639 8.77 -18.65 40.99
CA THR A 639 10.19 -18.49 41.29
C THR A 639 10.57 -19.33 42.50
N PHE A 640 11.78 -19.87 42.50
CA PHE A 640 12.29 -20.74 43.55
C PHE A 640 13.78 -20.48 43.80
N ARG A 641 14.32 -21.11 44.85
CA ARG A 641 15.74 -21.13 45.14
C ARG A 641 16.27 -22.56 45.03
N ARG A 642 17.16 -22.80 44.06
CA ARG A 642 17.76 -24.11 43.80
C ARG A 642 18.47 -24.64 45.06
N GLY A 643 18.15 -25.87 45.40
CA GLY A 643 18.63 -26.59 46.59
C GLY A 643 17.75 -26.47 47.83
N ASP A 644 16.82 -25.51 47.92
CA ASP A 644 15.87 -25.40 49.05
C ASP A 644 14.64 -26.27 48.79
N ALA A 645 14.88 -27.59 48.76
CA ALA A 645 13.90 -28.59 48.36
C ALA A 645 12.65 -28.62 49.27
N ASN A 646 12.78 -28.22 50.54
CA ASN A 646 11.65 -28.16 51.46
C ASN A 646 10.94 -26.79 51.50
N SER A 647 11.37 -25.84 50.65
CA SER A 647 10.82 -24.48 50.54
C SER A 647 10.83 -23.69 51.85
N SER A 648 11.84 -23.90 52.71
CA SER A 648 11.96 -23.23 54.01
C SER A 648 12.58 -21.84 53.94
N ASN A 649 13.02 -21.42 52.75
CA ASN A 649 13.84 -20.22 52.48
C ASN A 649 15.27 -20.31 53.08
N THR A 650 15.66 -21.47 53.59
CA THR A 650 16.97 -21.71 54.18
C THR A 650 17.60 -22.95 53.58
N LEU A 651 18.67 -22.77 52.80
CA LEU A 651 19.44 -23.90 52.28
C LEU A 651 20.28 -24.52 53.41
N ASP A 652 19.86 -25.67 53.92
CA ASP A 652 20.55 -26.42 54.96
C ASP A 652 20.42 -27.96 54.80
N ILE A 653 20.82 -28.71 55.84
CA ILE A 653 20.80 -30.18 55.77
C ILE A 653 19.38 -30.76 55.68
N ALA A 654 18.36 -30.02 56.12
CA ALA A 654 16.98 -30.45 56.06
C ALA A 654 16.50 -30.58 54.62
N ASP A 655 17.07 -29.84 53.66
CA ASP A 655 16.73 -29.95 52.24
C ASP A 655 17.19 -31.28 51.66
N ALA A 656 18.45 -31.65 51.90
CA ALA A 656 18.98 -32.94 51.48
C ALA A 656 18.22 -34.11 52.15
N ILE A 657 17.82 -33.96 53.41
CA ILE A 657 17.01 -34.96 54.11
C ILE A 657 15.61 -35.05 53.49
N PHE A 658 14.96 -33.91 53.20
CA PHE A 658 13.64 -33.87 52.60
C PHE A 658 13.63 -34.51 51.21
N LEU A 659 14.63 -34.19 50.38
CA LEU A 659 14.81 -34.75 49.05
C LEU A 659 15.06 -36.27 49.09
N LEU A 660 15.93 -36.75 49.98
CA LEU A 660 16.13 -38.19 50.18
C LEU A 660 14.87 -38.89 50.70
N GLY A 661 14.10 -38.21 51.56
CA GLY A 661 12.81 -38.68 52.03
C GLY A 661 11.77 -38.80 50.92
N HIS A 662 11.73 -37.84 50.01
CA HIS A 662 10.91 -37.88 48.80
C HIS A 662 11.29 -39.07 47.92
N LEU A 663 12.57 -39.23 47.61
CA LEU A 663 13.08 -40.29 46.72
C LEU A 663 12.92 -41.70 47.28
N PHE A 664 13.16 -41.89 48.58
CA PHE A 664 13.33 -43.24 49.16
C PHE A 664 12.36 -43.60 50.29
N ALA A 665 11.67 -42.62 50.89
CA ALA A 665 10.86 -42.84 52.09
C ALA A 665 9.36 -42.52 51.90
N GLN A 666 8.90 -42.30 50.65
CA GLN A 666 7.52 -41.92 50.34
C GLN A 666 7.05 -40.68 51.14
N GLN A 667 7.98 -39.75 51.40
CA GLN A 667 7.64 -38.46 51.98
C GLN A 667 6.81 -37.64 50.97
N ALA A 668 6.17 -36.57 51.43
CA ALA A 668 5.32 -35.71 50.60
C ALA A 668 6.03 -35.28 49.29
N PRO A 669 5.28 -35.10 48.18
CA PRO A 669 5.83 -34.61 46.92
C PRO A 669 6.48 -33.23 47.12
N LEU A 670 7.51 -32.95 46.32
CA LEU A 670 8.09 -31.61 46.25
C LEU A 670 7.06 -30.67 45.63
N GLY A 671 6.83 -29.50 46.25
CA GLY A 671 6.02 -28.45 45.62
C GLY A 671 6.72 -27.82 44.40
N CYS A 672 8.06 -27.90 44.38
CA CYS A 672 8.89 -27.38 43.33
C CYS A 672 10.03 -28.36 43.05
N GLU A 673 9.90 -29.13 41.96
CA GLU A 673 10.87 -30.16 41.57
C GLU A 673 12.20 -29.52 41.16
N ASP A 674 12.17 -28.36 40.50
CA ASP A 674 13.37 -27.61 40.11
C ASP A 674 14.17 -27.10 41.32
N ALA A 675 13.52 -26.84 42.46
CA ALA A 675 14.23 -26.54 43.71
C ALA A 675 14.96 -27.78 44.26
N GLY A 676 14.43 -28.98 43.98
CA GLY A 676 15.00 -30.27 44.35
C GLY A 676 16.13 -30.72 43.43
N ASP A 677 16.07 -30.39 42.13
CA ASP A 677 17.15 -30.61 41.17
C ASP A 677 18.30 -29.62 41.43
N ALA A 678 19.14 -30.00 42.39
CA ALA A 678 20.20 -29.14 42.90
C ALA A 678 21.43 -29.14 41.98
N ASN A 679 21.56 -30.14 41.11
CA ASN A 679 22.67 -30.23 40.17
C ASN A 679 22.33 -29.69 38.76
N ASP A 680 21.05 -29.39 38.49
CA ASP A 680 20.51 -28.76 37.28
C ASP A 680 20.73 -29.64 36.04
N ASP A 681 20.53 -30.95 36.18
CA ASP A 681 20.67 -31.95 35.11
C ASP A 681 19.34 -32.43 34.51
N GLY A 682 18.22 -31.91 35.03
CA GLY A 682 16.86 -32.22 34.58
C GLY A 682 16.33 -33.55 35.10
N THR A 683 17.00 -34.15 36.09
CA THR A 683 16.56 -35.38 36.75
C THR A 683 16.65 -35.28 38.26
N LEU A 684 15.56 -35.63 38.93
CA LEU A 684 15.52 -35.63 40.38
C LEU A 684 16.03 -36.98 40.94
N ASP A 685 17.26 -37.02 41.44
CA ASP A 685 17.87 -38.24 41.98
C ASP A 685 18.82 -38.02 43.18
N ILE A 686 19.58 -39.05 43.56
CA ILE A 686 20.49 -38.97 44.71
C ILE A 686 21.66 -37.99 44.50
N ALA A 687 22.02 -37.70 43.25
CA ALA A 687 23.08 -36.75 42.91
C ALA A 687 22.73 -35.34 43.38
N ASP A 688 21.46 -34.97 43.44
CA ASP A 688 20.99 -33.68 43.95
C ASP A 688 21.20 -33.53 45.45
N ALA A 689 20.83 -34.55 46.22
CA ALA A 689 21.09 -34.56 47.65
C ALA A 689 22.59 -34.51 47.94
N ILE A 690 23.40 -35.23 47.14
CA ILE A 690 24.87 -35.16 47.22
C ILE A 690 25.36 -33.75 46.88
N ARG A 691 24.75 -33.09 45.90
CA ARG A 691 25.11 -31.74 45.47
C ARG A 691 24.84 -30.69 46.54
N ILE A 692 23.69 -30.77 47.22
CA ILE A 692 23.33 -29.93 48.37
C ILE A 692 24.34 -30.15 49.51
N LEU A 693 24.57 -31.40 49.92
CA LEU A 693 25.51 -31.73 51.00
C LEU A 693 26.94 -31.32 50.66
N GLY A 694 27.34 -31.48 49.39
CA GLY A 694 28.63 -31.08 48.89
C GLY A 694 28.82 -29.57 48.92
N HIS A 695 27.76 -28.79 48.68
CA HIS A 695 27.79 -27.34 48.84
C HIS A 695 27.97 -26.95 50.32
N LEU A 696 27.15 -27.53 51.20
CA LEU A 696 27.11 -27.19 52.63
C LEU A 696 28.38 -27.58 53.40
N PHE A 697 28.95 -28.75 53.12
CA PHE A 697 29.98 -29.35 53.98
C PHE A 697 31.32 -29.62 53.28
N ALA A 698 31.32 -29.74 51.95
CA ALA A 698 32.52 -30.10 51.18
C ALA A 698 33.06 -28.94 50.32
N ASN A 699 32.46 -27.76 50.39
CA ASN A 699 32.87 -26.55 49.67
C ASN A 699 33.03 -26.77 48.15
N THR A 700 32.12 -27.54 47.55
CA THR A 700 32.13 -27.88 46.11
C THR A 700 31.66 -26.74 45.18
N GLY A 701 31.53 -25.52 45.70
CA GLY A 701 31.08 -24.34 44.97
C GLY A 701 29.57 -24.08 45.09
N PRO A 702 29.10 -22.90 44.64
CA PRO A 702 27.68 -22.52 44.67
C PRO A 702 26.83 -23.45 43.80
N LEU A 703 25.55 -23.63 44.11
CA LEU A 703 24.62 -24.37 43.23
C LEU A 703 24.38 -23.59 41.92
N PRO A 704 23.91 -24.26 40.84
CA PRO A 704 23.46 -23.59 39.62
C PRO A 704 22.33 -22.59 39.91
N GLN A 705 22.13 -21.62 39.01
CA GLN A 705 21.06 -20.64 39.17
C GLN A 705 19.68 -21.32 38.99
N PRO A 706 18.62 -20.87 39.67
CA PRO A 706 18.53 -19.70 40.55
C PRO A 706 19.05 -19.99 41.97
N PHE A 707 20.21 -19.44 42.34
CA PHE A 707 20.90 -19.71 43.60
C PHE A 707 21.32 -18.43 44.33
N GLY A 708 20.95 -18.34 45.61
CA GLY A 708 21.22 -17.21 46.50
C GLY A 708 20.08 -16.18 46.55
N SER A 709 19.32 -16.07 45.47
CA SER A 709 18.05 -15.37 45.36
C SER A 709 17.05 -16.24 44.62
N CYS A 710 15.76 -15.95 44.78
CA CYS A 710 14.72 -16.55 43.96
C CYS A 710 14.91 -16.21 42.49
N GLY A 711 14.55 -17.15 41.62
CA GLY A 711 14.49 -16.98 40.18
C GLY A 711 13.75 -18.14 39.54
N ILE A 712 13.65 -18.13 38.21
CA ILE A 712 13.09 -19.25 37.45
C ILE A 712 14.19 -20.25 37.09
N ASP A 713 13.79 -21.46 36.69
CA ASP A 713 14.73 -22.39 36.12
C ASP A 713 15.33 -21.84 34.81
N SER A 714 16.65 -21.77 34.76
CA SER A 714 17.40 -21.29 33.59
C SER A 714 17.81 -22.40 32.63
N THR A 715 17.64 -23.67 33.02
CA THR A 715 17.87 -24.83 32.16
C THR A 715 16.54 -25.49 31.75
N PRO A 716 16.39 -25.88 30.48
CA PRO A 716 15.14 -26.51 30.05
C PRO A 716 15.13 -28.01 30.30
N ASP A 717 14.17 -28.46 31.09
CA ASP A 717 13.87 -29.88 31.29
C ASP A 717 12.37 -30.12 31.56
N ILE A 718 12.04 -31.34 31.99
CA ILE A 718 10.67 -31.81 32.22
C ILE A 718 10.17 -31.57 33.64
N LEU A 719 11.03 -31.13 34.55
CA LEU A 719 10.68 -30.83 35.93
C LEU A 719 9.93 -29.49 35.97
N VAL A 720 9.10 -29.34 37.00
CA VAL A 720 8.25 -28.16 37.15
C VAL A 720 8.24 -27.67 38.59
N CYS A 721 8.10 -26.36 38.73
CA CYS A 721 7.71 -25.73 39.99
C CYS A 721 6.26 -25.30 40.00
N GLU A 722 5.43 -26.13 40.65
CA GLU A 722 4.00 -25.86 40.81
C GLU A 722 3.74 -24.85 41.93
N GLU A 723 4.46 -24.96 43.05
CA GLU A 723 4.34 -24.05 44.20
C GLU A 723 5.67 -23.91 44.94
N TYR A 724 6.03 -22.67 45.30
CA TYR A 724 7.17 -22.39 46.18
C TYR A 724 6.81 -21.25 47.15
N ALA A 725 6.74 -21.57 48.44
CA ALA A 725 6.02 -20.73 49.41
C ALA A 725 6.70 -19.40 49.74
N HIS A 726 8.00 -19.22 49.46
CA HIS A 726 8.82 -18.18 50.10
C HIS A 726 9.58 -17.27 49.13
N CYS A 727 9.24 -17.31 47.83
CA CYS A 727 9.66 -16.28 46.89
C CYS A 727 8.52 -15.26 46.73
N PRO A 728 8.72 -13.98 47.11
CA PRO A 728 7.69 -12.97 46.87
C PRO A 728 7.54 -12.69 45.38
N GLU A 729 6.30 -12.41 44.95
CA GLU A 729 5.97 -11.82 43.64
C GLU A 729 6.71 -10.50 43.38
#